data_AF-A0A8S1HLC4-F1
#
_entry.id   AF-A0A8S1HLC4-F1
#
_cell.length_a   1.000
_cell.length_b   1.000
_cell.length_c   1.000
_cell.angle_alpha   90.00
_cell.angle_beta   90.00
_cell.angle_gamma   90.00
#
_symmetry.space_group_name_H-M   'P 1'
#
loop_
_entity.id
_entity.type
_entity.pdbx_description
1 polymer ?
#
loop_
_entity_poly.entity_id
_entity_poly.type
_entity_poly.pdbx_seq_one_letter_code
_entity_poly.pdbx_strand_id
1 'polypeptide(L)'
;MSEDFTREVELGDGRTLTIHQELISDVGGVIWDSALVAAHLFLKNREYWMDKKVVELGAGTGVCGLVLGALGAEVLLTDLPERLPLLEKNLSENQHLLKGKVHAKSLDWLKDPIPESFSMKKCRPRAIHQPARITKKLWSSITNLIGTAEKNTSKLVLDSNGLAISSIKWNDKELKYTIESNGPLGQKLEIDFGSVQNVGSLPVVTIAYTTGENAAALQFLTGEQTTDKKAPYLFSQCQAIHARTIVPSMDTPSVKSTYSAKVSVPKGLTCLMSAIGDGNTESGDVTEYKFNQPVAVPAYLLAIVVGHLEQRVISERCAVWSEPSVAEAAAYEFAETEKILKVAEDVAGPYVWGRYDLVVLPATFPFGGMENPCLTFVTPTLLAGDRSLVNVIAHEISHSWTGNLVTNCSWEHFWLNEGFTVFLERKIHGRMYGEQERQFESECGFQDTLVPTVEKVFGRNHEFTKLVQNLKGVDPDDAFSCVPYEKGSALLFTIEQLIGDNERFEKFLKTYISKFAHKSVYTDQWKENLYEFFSDKKAVLDSIDWNLWLNRPGVPPKPKYDSTLMTACKQLASQWTSSEAPPTDSAPFIKMGNSQRCAVIDAIRASGGFSEAKMPQLTTTYQLDQAKNCELKFSWLMLGLEIQWQPILEPSLAFALAIGRMKYCKPIYRALFAWPQARDRAIAQFKANIPNMHPITASVIQKLL
;
A
#
# COMPACT_ATOMS: atom_id res chain seq x y z
N MET A 1 44.69 -5.12 -25.90
CA MET A 1 45.31 -6.07 -24.97
C MET A 1 45.46 -5.31 -23.67
N SER A 2 44.64 -5.64 -22.65
CA SER A 2 44.83 -5.07 -21.32
C SER A 2 46.19 -5.50 -20.79
N GLU A 3 46.93 -4.59 -20.17
CA GLU A 3 48.08 -5.00 -19.36
C GLU A 3 47.54 -5.71 -18.11
N ASP A 4 47.89 -6.98 -17.95
CA ASP A 4 47.53 -7.76 -16.76
C ASP A 4 48.61 -7.54 -15.70
N PHE A 5 48.21 -7.21 -14.47
CA PHE A 5 49.10 -7.15 -13.31
C PHE A 5 48.87 -8.34 -12.41
N THR A 6 49.93 -8.81 -11.75
CA THR A 6 49.88 -9.94 -10.84
C THR A 6 50.10 -9.46 -9.41
N ARG A 7 49.23 -9.87 -8.49
CA ARG A 7 49.37 -9.62 -7.05
C ARG A 7 49.52 -10.94 -6.32
N GLU A 8 50.43 -10.95 -5.36
CA GLU A 8 50.68 -12.09 -4.49
C GLU A 8 49.84 -12.01 -3.21
N VAL A 9 49.25 -13.13 -2.79
CA VAL A 9 48.47 -13.26 -1.55
C VAL A 9 49.04 -14.40 -0.72
N GLU A 10 49.74 -14.07 0.36
CA GLU A 10 50.36 -15.06 1.24
C GLU A 10 49.32 -15.86 2.04
N LEU A 11 49.49 -17.19 2.07
CA LEU A 11 48.64 -18.11 2.83
C LEU A 11 49.14 -18.33 4.26
N GLY A 12 50.25 -17.70 4.64
CA GLY A 12 50.84 -17.77 5.98
C GLY A 12 51.34 -19.16 6.39
N ASP A 13 51.63 -20.05 5.44
CA ASP A 13 52.35 -21.32 5.64
C ASP A 13 53.53 -21.46 4.65
N GLY A 14 54.04 -20.34 4.15
CA GLY A 14 55.10 -20.27 3.15
C GLY A 14 54.62 -20.42 1.70
N ARG A 15 53.32 -20.69 1.48
CA ARG A 15 52.69 -20.67 0.16
C ARG A 15 52.09 -19.30 -0.15
N THR A 16 52.04 -18.95 -1.43
CA THR A 16 51.53 -17.66 -1.92
C THR A 16 50.69 -17.89 -3.17
N LEU A 17 49.48 -17.33 -3.19
CA LEU A 17 48.64 -17.33 -4.38
C LEU A 17 49.08 -16.21 -5.32
N THR A 18 49.07 -16.49 -6.61
CA THR A 18 49.39 -15.57 -7.70
C THR A 18 48.08 -15.16 -8.39
N ILE A 19 47.64 -13.92 -8.21
CA ILE A 19 46.34 -13.45 -8.69
C ILE A 19 46.53 -12.41 -9.79
N HIS A 20 46.07 -12.73 -10.98
CA HIS A 20 45.99 -11.80 -12.10
C HIS A 20 44.78 -10.87 -11.95
N GLN A 21 44.99 -9.61 -12.31
CA GLN A 21 43.97 -8.56 -12.37
C GLN A 21 44.21 -7.65 -13.58
N GLU A 22 43.17 -6.98 -14.03
CA GLU A 22 43.16 -6.11 -15.20
C GLU A 22 43.49 -4.66 -14.80
N LEU A 23 44.41 -3.99 -15.51
CA LEU A 23 44.80 -2.60 -15.21
C LEU A 23 43.65 -1.59 -15.41
N ILE A 24 42.77 -1.83 -16.38
CA ILE A 24 41.59 -1.02 -16.69
C ILE A 24 40.40 -1.97 -16.83
N SER A 25 39.59 -2.06 -15.78
CA SER A 25 38.36 -2.86 -15.77
C SER A 25 37.29 -2.18 -14.91
N ASP A 26 36.04 -2.63 -15.06
CA ASP A 26 35.03 -2.52 -14.01
C ASP A 26 35.53 -3.13 -12.69
N VAL A 27 34.75 -2.98 -11.62
CA VAL A 27 35.12 -3.47 -10.28
C VAL A 27 35.43 -4.98 -10.25
N GLY A 28 34.95 -5.81 -11.19
CA GLY A 28 35.15 -7.25 -11.17
C GLY A 28 36.54 -7.72 -11.62
N GLY A 29 37.30 -6.89 -12.34
CA GLY A 29 38.63 -7.24 -12.85
C GLY A 29 39.79 -6.94 -11.92
N VAL A 30 39.55 -6.37 -10.73
CA VAL A 30 40.57 -5.94 -9.77
C VAL A 30 40.38 -6.59 -8.39
N ILE A 31 41.48 -6.80 -7.66
CA ILE A 31 41.42 -7.31 -6.29
C ILE A 31 40.92 -6.20 -5.36
N TRP A 32 39.85 -6.47 -4.62
CA TRP A 32 39.32 -5.54 -3.63
C TRP A 32 40.11 -5.65 -2.32
N ASP A 33 40.42 -4.53 -1.69
CA ASP A 33 41.11 -4.53 -0.39
C ASP A 33 40.29 -5.26 0.69
N SER A 34 38.96 -5.20 0.61
CA SER A 34 38.06 -5.96 1.49
C SER A 34 38.18 -7.48 1.31
N ALA A 35 38.46 -7.95 0.09
CA ALA A 35 38.69 -9.37 -0.18
C ALA A 35 39.98 -9.86 0.49
N LEU A 36 41.03 -9.01 0.55
CA LEU A 36 42.26 -9.33 1.26
C LEU A 36 42.06 -9.38 2.77
N VAL A 37 41.24 -8.46 3.33
CA VAL A 37 40.86 -8.51 4.74
C VAL A 37 40.09 -9.80 5.06
N ALA A 38 39.16 -10.20 4.20
CA ALA A 38 38.41 -11.45 4.36
C ALA A 38 39.32 -12.68 4.24
N ALA A 39 40.22 -12.72 3.25
CA ALA A 39 41.24 -13.76 3.11
C ALA A 39 42.08 -13.91 4.40
N HIS A 40 42.52 -12.80 4.98
CA HIS A 40 43.26 -12.82 6.24
C HIS A 40 42.43 -13.38 7.40
N LEU A 41 41.12 -13.08 7.45
CA LEU A 41 40.21 -13.66 8.44
C LEU A 41 40.05 -15.18 8.25
N PHE A 42 39.97 -15.66 7.01
CA PHE A 42 39.90 -17.10 6.72
C PHE A 42 41.17 -17.82 7.18
N LEU A 43 42.33 -17.23 6.88
CA LEU A 43 43.64 -17.73 7.31
C LEU A 43 43.83 -17.74 8.83
N LYS A 44 43.08 -16.93 9.59
CA LYS A 44 43.04 -16.98 11.06
C LYS A 44 42.18 -18.12 11.59
N ASN A 45 41.25 -18.64 10.79
CA ASN A 45 40.28 -19.67 11.17
C ASN A 45 40.47 -20.94 10.32
N ARG A 46 41.72 -21.35 10.06
CA ARG A 46 42.06 -22.37 9.05
C ARG A 46 41.30 -23.69 9.23
N GLU A 47 41.22 -24.17 10.46
CA GLU A 47 40.57 -25.46 10.79
C GLU A 47 39.07 -25.47 10.48
N TYR A 48 38.41 -24.31 10.53
CA TYR A 48 36.97 -24.21 10.29
C TYR A 48 36.59 -24.53 8.83
N TRP A 49 37.47 -24.22 7.89
CA TRP A 49 37.18 -24.26 6.45
C TRP A 49 37.43 -25.61 5.80
N MET A 50 38.14 -26.51 6.49
CA MET A 50 38.38 -27.87 6.01
C MET A 50 37.03 -28.58 5.76
N ASP A 51 36.88 -29.19 4.58
CA ASP A 51 35.69 -29.93 4.14
C ASP A 51 34.38 -29.11 4.06
N LYS A 52 34.44 -27.78 4.13
CA LYS A 52 33.26 -26.92 3.93
C LYS A 52 32.93 -26.78 2.46
N LYS A 53 31.63 -26.74 2.16
CA LYS A 53 31.13 -26.35 0.83
C LYS A 53 30.83 -24.87 0.82
N VAL A 54 31.47 -24.13 -0.08
CA VAL A 54 31.38 -22.68 -0.19
C VAL A 54 30.97 -22.32 -1.61
N VAL A 55 30.02 -21.39 -1.74
CA VAL A 55 29.70 -20.75 -3.01
C VAL A 55 30.08 -19.27 -2.87
N GLU A 56 30.93 -18.79 -3.76
CA GLU A 56 31.31 -17.38 -3.84
C GLU A 56 30.57 -16.72 -5.00
N LEU A 57 29.84 -15.65 -4.67
CA LEU A 57 28.95 -14.94 -5.60
C LEU A 57 29.59 -13.60 -5.96
N GLY A 58 29.80 -13.36 -7.26
CA GLY A 58 30.54 -12.17 -7.72
C GLY A 58 32.00 -12.24 -7.29
N ALA A 59 32.65 -13.36 -7.60
CA ALA A 59 33.99 -13.69 -7.13
C ALA A 59 35.08 -12.72 -7.62
N GLY A 60 34.82 -11.92 -8.65
CA GLY A 60 35.77 -10.99 -9.26
C GLY A 60 37.02 -11.72 -9.72
N THR A 61 38.13 -11.50 -9.03
CA THR A 61 39.41 -12.20 -9.28
C THR A 61 39.51 -13.57 -8.60
N GLY A 62 38.60 -13.91 -7.68
CA GLY A 62 38.50 -15.22 -7.01
C GLY A 62 39.37 -15.37 -5.75
N VAL A 63 39.96 -14.28 -5.23
CA VAL A 63 40.92 -14.34 -4.12
C VAL A 63 40.35 -15.08 -2.90
N CYS A 64 39.14 -14.74 -2.46
CA CYS A 64 38.56 -15.31 -1.25
C CYS A 64 38.37 -16.81 -1.37
N GLY A 65 37.75 -17.29 -2.45
CA GLY A 65 37.49 -18.70 -2.68
C GLY A 65 38.75 -19.50 -2.97
N LEU A 66 39.78 -18.93 -3.61
CA LEU A 66 41.07 -19.59 -3.78
C LEU A 66 41.80 -19.77 -2.43
N VAL A 67 41.73 -18.78 -1.54
CA VAL A 67 42.25 -18.92 -0.16
C VAL A 67 41.51 -20.03 0.59
N LEU A 68 40.17 -20.06 0.51
CA LEU A 68 39.36 -21.13 1.12
C LEU A 68 39.69 -22.51 0.54
N GLY A 69 39.89 -22.62 -0.77
CA GLY A 69 40.33 -23.85 -1.42
C GLY A 69 41.72 -24.32 -0.97
N ALA A 70 42.65 -23.38 -0.77
CA ALA A 70 43.97 -23.69 -0.23
C ALA A 70 43.95 -24.13 1.25
N LEU A 71 42.87 -23.81 1.97
CA LEU A 71 42.58 -24.26 3.33
C LEU A 71 41.81 -25.60 3.38
N GLY A 72 41.35 -26.12 2.24
CA GLY A 72 40.68 -27.43 2.16
C GLY A 72 39.17 -27.38 1.91
N ALA A 73 38.59 -26.22 1.60
CA ALA A 73 37.17 -26.12 1.27
C ALA A 73 36.87 -26.60 -0.17
N GLU A 74 35.67 -27.15 -0.37
CA GLU A 74 35.06 -27.33 -1.68
C GLU A 74 34.37 -26.02 -2.09
N VAL A 75 34.92 -25.31 -3.09
CA VAL A 75 34.48 -23.96 -3.48
C VAL A 75 33.93 -23.95 -4.90
N LEU A 76 32.78 -23.33 -5.08
CA LEU A 76 32.24 -22.94 -6.38
C LEU A 76 32.33 -21.41 -6.52
N LEU A 77 33.27 -20.95 -7.35
CA LEU A 77 33.41 -19.54 -7.74
C LEU A 77 32.39 -19.21 -8.83
N THR A 78 31.61 -18.16 -8.63
CA THR A 78 30.62 -17.71 -9.62
C THR A 78 30.70 -16.22 -9.91
N ASP A 79 30.60 -15.87 -11.19
CA ASP A 79 30.57 -14.49 -11.67
C ASP A 79 29.96 -14.41 -13.08
N LEU A 80 29.80 -13.20 -13.62
CA LEU A 80 29.25 -12.99 -14.95
C LEU A 80 30.09 -13.69 -16.03
N PRO A 81 29.48 -14.09 -17.18
CA PRO A 81 30.19 -14.73 -18.27
C PRO A 81 31.44 -13.99 -18.75
N GLU A 82 31.45 -12.65 -18.69
CA GLU A 82 32.61 -11.84 -19.09
C GLU A 82 33.79 -11.95 -18.12
N ARG A 83 33.54 -12.33 -16.86
CA ARG A 83 34.58 -12.47 -15.81
C ARG A 83 35.14 -13.87 -15.69
N LEU A 84 34.42 -14.87 -16.22
CA LEU A 84 34.82 -16.27 -16.15
C LEU A 84 36.26 -16.54 -16.67
N PRO A 85 36.73 -15.94 -17.79
CA PRO A 85 38.10 -16.16 -18.26
C PRO A 85 39.18 -15.74 -17.25
N LEU A 86 38.99 -14.62 -16.54
CA LEU A 86 39.93 -14.15 -15.52
C LEU A 86 39.93 -15.07 -14.28
N LEU A 87 38.74 -15.49 -13.86
CA LEU A 87 38.57 -16.45 -12.75
C LEU A 87 39.21 -17.80 -13.06
N GLU A 88 39.00 -18.33 -14.26
CA GLU A 88 39.59 -19.60 -14.69
C GLU A 88 41.13 -19.50 -14.80
N LYS A 89 41.65 -18.36 -15.28
CA LYS A 89 43.08 -18.07 -15.29
C LYS A 89 43.67 -18.11 -13.89
N ASN A 90 43.06 -17.40 -12.94
CA ASN A 90 43.50 -17.37 -11.55
C ASN A 90 43.36 -18.74 -10.86
N LEU A 91 42.32 -19.50 -11.17
CA LEU A 91 42.16 -20.86 -10.68
C LEU A 91 43.24 -21.80 -11.20
N SER A 92 43.52 -21.76 -12.51
CA SER A 92 44.54 -22.59 -13.16
C SER A 92 45.93 -22.31 -12.60
N GLU A 93 46.30 -21.03 -12.46
CA GLU A 93 47.61 -20.62 -11.95
C GLU A 93 47.87 -21.17 -10.53
N ASN A 94 46.82 -21.20 -9.70
CA ASN A 94 46.93 -21.57 -8.30
C ASN A 94 46.54 -23.02 -8.00
N GLN A 95 46.16 -23.82 -9.00
CA GLN A 95 45.58 -25.14 -8.79
C GLN A 95 46.48 -26.06 -7.95
N HIS A 96 47.80 -25.97 -8.14
CA HIS A 96 48.81 -26.74 -7.42
C HIS A 96 48.88 -26.43 -5.91
N LEU A 97 48.29 -25.32 -5.45
CA LEU A 97 48.26 -24.91 -4.05
C LEU A 97 46.97 -25.29 -3.33
N LEU A 98 45.94 -25.74 -4.06
CA LEU A 98 44.62 -26.02 -3.51
C LEU A 98 44.58 -27.40 -2.86
N LYS A 99 44.04 -27.46 -1.63
CA LYS A 99 43.84 -28.71 -0.89
C LYS A 99 42.41 -29.25 -1.08
N GLY A 100 41.44 -28.36 -1.26
CA GLY A 100 40.06 -28.69 -1.58
C GLY A 100 39.75 -28.56 -3.08
N LYS A 101 38.51 -28.88 -3.47
CA LYS A 101 38.07 -28.79 -4.87
C LYS A 101 37.54 -27.40 -5.16
N VAL A 102 38.11 -26.70 -6.13
CA VAL A 102 37.62 -25.38 -6.56
C VAL A 102 37.20 -25.45 -8.02
N HIS A 103 36.00 -24.96 -8.32
CA HIS A 103 35.47 -24.87 -9.67
C HIS A 103 35.00 -23.45 -9.94
N ALA A 104 35.21 -22.94 -11.15
CA ALA A 104 34.62 -21.70 -11.62
C ALA A 104 33.43 -21.99 -12.54
N LYS A 105 32.37 -21.20 -12.44
CA LYS A 105 31.21 -21.29 -13.33
C LYS A 105 30.59 -19.92 -13.52
N SER A 106 30.08 -19.62 -14.72
CA SER A 106 29.30 -18.41 -14.92
C SER A 106 27.98 -18.45 -14.13
N LEU A 107 27.59 -17.30 -13.59
CA LEU A 107 26.29 -17.01 -13.03
C LEU A 107 25.89 -15.57 -13.39
N ASP A 108 25.04 -15.41 -14.40
CA ASP A 108 24.42 -14.15 -14.78
C ASP A 108 23.11 -13.96 -14.02
N TRP A 109 23.11 -13.20 -12.93
CA TRP A 109 21.91 -12.94 -12.11
C TRP A 109 20.72 -12.35 -12.88
N LEU A 110 20.96 -11.79 -14.07
CA LEU A 110 19.94 -11.18 -14.92
C LEU A 110 19.40 -12.15 -15.99
N LYS A 111 20.15 -13.20 -16.33
CA LYS A 111 19.79 -14.14 -17.42
C LYS A 111 19.68 -15.59 -16.99
N ASP A 112 20.51 -16.02 -16.06
CA ASP A 112 20.42 -17.36 -15.50
C ASP A 112 19.18 -17.44 -14.62
N PRO A 113 18.33 -18.46 -14.82
CA PRO A 113 17.18 -18.65 -13.97
C PRO A 113 17.70 -18.77 -12.54
N ILE A 114 17.23 -17.89 -11.66
CA ILE A 114 17.45 -18.01 -10.21
C ILE A 114 17.14 -19.47 -9.86
N PRO A 115 18.09 -20.22 -9.27
CA PRO A 115 17.81 -21.57 -8.84
C PRO A 115 16.49 -21.54 -8.07
N GLU A 116 15.56 -22.40 -8.46
CA GLU A 116 14.21 -22.43 -7.90
C GLU A 116 14.20 -22.52 -6.35
N SER A 117 15.34 -22.78 -5.70
CA SER A 117 15.51 -22.71 -4.24
C SER A 117 15.32 -21.34 -3.58
N PHE A 118 15.20 -20.20 -4.29
CA PHE A 118 14.98 -18.88 -3.66
C PHE A 118 13.56 -18.32 -3.69
N SER A 119 12.58 -19.02 -4.30
CA SER A 119 11.17 -18.67 -4.08
C SER A 119 10.61 -19.42 -2.88
N MET A 120 10.22 -18.68 -1.84
CA MET A 120 9.44 -19.19 -0.70
C MET A 120 8.01 -19.62 -1.08
N LYS A 121 7.66 -19.68 -2.38
CA LYS A 121 6.33 -20.08 -2.85
C LYS A 121 6.39 -21.53 -3.34
N LYS A 122 5.99 -22.45 -2.46
CA LYS A 122 5.92 -23.88 -2.82
C LYS A 122 4.53 -24.28 -3.34
N CYS A 123 3.49 -23.56 -2.96
CA CYS A 123 2.12 -23.71 -3.49
C CYS A 123 1.52 -22.32 -3.80
N ARG A 124 0.58 -22.21 -4.74
CA ARG A 124 -0.25 -21.01 -4.95
C ARG A 124 -1.74 -21.34 -4.83
N PRO A 125 -2.50 -20.72 -3.93
CA PRO A 125 -3.96 -20.87 -3.90
C PRO A 125 -4.58 -20.33 -5.20
N ARG A 126 -5.35 -21.16 -5.88
CA ARG A 126 -6.14 -20.86 -7.08
C ARG A 126 -7.55 -20.41 -6.72
N ALA A 127 -8.17 -21.03 -5.72
CA ALA A 127 -9.51 -20.69 -5.26
C ALA A 127 -9.67 -20.91 -3.75
N ILE A 128 -10.45 -20.03 -3.12
CA ILE A 128 -10.85 -20.11 -1.71
C ILE A 128 -12.36 -20.34 -1.66
N HIS A 129 -12.82 -21.41 -1.00
CA HIS A 129 -14.25 -21.61 -0.69
C HIS A 129 -14.48 -21.55 0.81
N GLN A 130 -15.29 -20.61 1.27
CA GLN A 130 -15.42 -20.31 2.69
C GLN A 130 -16.89 -20.21 3.14
N PRO A 131 -17.45 -21.27 3.76
CA PRO A 131 -18.57 -21.15 4.69
C PRO A 131 -18.15 -20.44 5.99
N ALA A 132 -18.95 -19.47 6.43
CA ALA A 132 -18.72 -18.63 7.60
C ALA A 132 -20.01 -18.46 8.43
N ARG A 133 -19.89 -18.50 9.76
CA ARG A 133 -20.95 -18.16 10.71
C ARG A 133 -20.46 -17.10 11.68
N ILE A 134 -21.22 -16.00 11.80
CA ILE A 134 -20.88 -14.89 12.69
C ILE A 134 -21.78 -14.92 13.93
N THR A 135 -21.19 -15.09 15.10
CA THR A 135 -21.90 -15.07 16.40
C THR A 135 -21.07 -14.35 17.46
N LYS A 136 -21.65 -13.40 18.20
CA LYS A 136 -21.04 -12.77 19.40
C LYS A 136 -19.56 -12.38 19.23
N LYS A 137 -19.24 -11.54 18.24
CA LYS A 137 -17.89 -11.04 17.90
C LYS A 137 -16.88 -12.09 17.39
N LEU A 138 -17.31 -13.31 17.11
CA LEU A 138 -16.46 -14.35 16.54
C LEU A 138 -16.97 -14.75 15.15
N TRP A 139 -16.03 -14.96 14.24
CA TRP A 139 -16.26 -15.59 12.95
C TRP A 139 -15.69 -17.01 13.03
N SER A 140 -16.58 -18.00 12.97
CA SER A 140 -16.19 -19.40 12.79
C SER A 140 -16.33 -19.79 11.32
N SER A 141 -15.31 -20.43 10.77
CA SER A 141 -15.24 -20.76 9.35
C SER A 141 -14.65 -22.14 9.08
N ILE A 142 -15.01 -22.68 7.93
CA ILE A 142 -14.27 -23.76 7.28
C ILE A 142 -13.83 -23.23 5.93
N THR A 143 -12.53 -23.21 5.66
CA THR A 143 -11.98 -22.72 4.40
C THR A 143 -11.36 -23.86 3.63
N ASN A 144 -11.79 -24.05 2.38
CA ASN A 144 -11.13 -24.93 1.43
C ASN A 144 -10.16 -24.10 0.57
N LEU A 145 -8.86 -24.32 0.78
CA LEU A 145 -7.80 -23.75 -0.04
C LEU A 145 -7.46 -24.73 -1.15
N ILE A 146 -7.76 -24.35 -2.38
CA ILE A 146 -7.38 -25.11 -3.57
C ILE A 146 -6.12 -24.46 -4.09
N GLY A 147 -4.98 -25.15 -4.10
CA GLY A 147 -3.72 -24.59 -4.60
C GLY A 147 -3.05 -25.45 -5.65
N THR A 148 -2.07 -24.89 -6.37
CA THR A 148 -1.17 -25.62 -7.26
C THR A 148 0.22 -25.66 -6.64
N ALA A 149 0.82 -26.85 -6.52
CA ALA A 149 2.22 -26.96 -6.13
C ALA A 149 3.11 -26.45 -7.28
N GLU A 150 3.85 -25.37 -7.05
CA GLU A 150 4.80 -24.84 -8.05
C GLU A 150 6.15 -25.55 -7.97
N LYS A 151 6.43 -26.19 -6.83
CA LYS A 151 7.66 -26.96 -6.55
C LYS A 151 7.31 -28.20 -5.76
N ASN A 152 8.12 -29.25 -5.92
CA ASN A 152 8.03 -30.43 -5.06
C ASN A 152 8.15 -30.01 -3.59
N THR A 153 7.12 -30.26 -2.78
CA THR A 153 7.09 -29.87 -1.37
C THR A 153 6.26 -30.82 -0.54
N SER A 154 6.65 -31.06 0.71
CA SER A 154 5.80 -31.72 1.70
C SER A 154 5.09 -30.74 2.63
N LYS A 155 5.30 -29.44 2.46
CA LYS A 155 4.83 -28.41 3.39
C LYS A 155 4.09 -27.28 2.69
N LEU A 156 3.02 -26.80 3.33
CA LEU A 156 2.32 -25.56 3.02
C LEU A 156 2.52 -24.57 4.17
N VAL A 157 2.91 -23.34 3.86
CA VAL A 157 3.07 -22.27 4.85
C VAL A 157 2.03 -21.19 4.56
N LEU A 158 1.29 -20.79 5.59
CA LEU A 158 0.28 -19.73 5.55
C LEU A 158 0.57 -18.69 6.64
N ASP A 159 0.14 -17.47 6.39
CA ASP A 159 0.01 -16.43 7.40
C ASP A 159 -1.27 -16.66 8.21
N SER A 160 -1.16 -16.50 9.51
CA SER A 160 -2.25 -16.53 10.48
C SER A 160 -1.94 -15.51 11.58
N ASN A 161 -2.94 -14.90 12.20
CA ASN A 161 -2.71 -14.10 13.40
C ASN A 161 -3.91 -14.14 14.34
N GLY A 162 -3.75 -14.82 15.49
CA GLY A 162 -4.81 -14.91 16.50
C GLY A 162 -5.97 -15.83 16.11
N LEU A 163 -5.79 -16.70 15.11
CA LEU A 163 -6.80 -17.69 14.70
C LEU A 163 -6.72 -18.96 15.56
N ALA A 164 -7.86 -19.41 16.06
CA ALA A 164 -7.99 -20.68 16.76
C ALA A 164 -8.26 -21.81 15.75
N ILE A 165 -7.21 -22.53 15.34
CA ILE A 165 -7.31 -23.66 14.40
C ILE A 165 -7.91 -24.88 15.09
N SER A 166 -9.03 -25.37 14.57
CA SER A 166 -9.75 -26.55 15.09
C SER A 166 -9.34 -27.84 14.39
N SER A 167 -9.15 -27.81 13.05
CA SER A 167 -8.63 -28.95 12.30
C SER A 167 -8.07 -28.51 10.94
N ILE A 168 -7.13 -29.29 10.41
CA ILE A 168 -6.61 -29.15 9.05
C ILE A 168 -6.65 -30.52 8.38
N LYS A 169 -7.29 -30.61 7.20
CA LYS A 169 -7.47 -31.86 6.47
C LYS A 169 -7.05 -31.75 5.01
N TRP A 170 -6.57 -32.85 4.45
CA TRP A 170 -6.33 -33.05 3.02
C TRP A 170 -6.76 -34.47 2.64
N ASN A 171 -7.66 -34.61 1.66
CA ASN A 171 -8.32 -35.87 1.31
C ASN A 171 -8.91 -36.61 2.53
N ASP A 172 -9.66 -35.87 3.36
CA ASP A 172 -10.25 -36.31 4.64
C ASP A 172 -9.27 -36.79 5.72
N LYS A 173 -7.96 -36.80 5.42
CA LYS A 173 -6.91 -37.12 6.38
C LYS A 173 -6.50 -35.87 7.15
N GLU A 174 -6.43 -35.99 8.46
CA GLU A 174 -5.93 -34.93 9.34
C GLU A 174 -4.42 -34.71 9.15
N LEU A 175 -4.03 -33.43 9.03
CA LEU A 175 -2.65 -33.02 8.81
C LEU A 175 -2.03 -32.48 10.10
N LYS A 176 -0.73 -32.72 10.26
CA LYS A 176 0.06 -32.11 11.33
C LYS A 176 0.38 -30.66 10.95
N TYR A 177 0.40 -29.78 11.94
CA TYR A 177 0.76 -28.39 11.74
C TYR A 177 1.46 -27.80 12.97
N THR A 178 2.19 -26.72 12.76
CA THR A 178 2.83 -25.91 13.80
C THR A 178 2.50 -24.43 13.59
N ILE A 179 2.38 -23.70 14.69
CA ILE A 179 2.17 -22.24 14.68
C ILE A 179 3.30 -21.59 15.45
N GLU A 180 4.03 -20.69 14.79
CA GLU A 180 5.18 -19.99 15.38
C GLU A 180 5.03 -18.48 15.19
N SER A 181 5.59 -17.68 16.10
CA SER A 181 5.64 -16.23 15.94
C SER A 181 6.53 -15.84 14.75
N ASN A 182 6.10 -14.83 14.00
CA ASN A 182 6.83 -14.21 12.89
C ASN A 182 7.01 -12.70 13.11
N GLY A 183 7.10 -12.28 14.38
CA GLY A 183 7.27 -10.88 14.77
C GLY A 183 6.11 -9.99 14.31
N PRO A 184 6.36 -8.83 13.67
CA PRO A 184 5.30 -7.92 13.24
C PRO A 184 4.37 -8.52 12.17
N LEU A 185 4.77 -9.62 11.52
CA LEU A 185 3.94 -10.31 10.52
C LEU A 185 2.94 -11.31 11.16
N GLY A 186 2.82 -11.36 12.48
CA GLY A 186 1.89 -12.26 13.17
C GLY A 186 2.45 -13.67 13.34
N GLN A 187 1.75 -14.69 12.87
CA GLN A 187 2.11 -16.11 13.07
C GLN A 187 2.27 -16.85 11.75
N LYS A 188 3.26 -17.73 11.70
CA LYS A 188 3.51 -18.67 10.60
C LYS A 188 2.80 -19.99 10.92
N LEU A 189 1.79 -20.34 10.12
CA LEU A 189 1.12 -21.64 10.16
C LEU A 189 1.78 -22.57 9.12
N GLU A 190 2.55 -23.54 9.59
CA GLU A 190 3.19 -24.55 8.73
C GLU A 190 2.42 -25.87 8.82
N ILE A 191 1.98 -26.38 7.67
CA ILE A 191 1.17 -27.58 7.52
C ILE A 191 2.00 -28.64 6.79
N ASP A 192 2.08 -29.84 7.36
CA ASP A 192 2.79 -30.99 6.79
C ASP A 192 1.79 -31.94 6.11
N PHE A 193 1.94 -32.13 4.80
CA PHE A 193 1.14 -33.07 4.02
C PHE A 193 1.46 -34.54 4.34
N GLY A 194 2.56 -34.81 5.05
CA GLY A 194 3.08 -36.15 5.32
C GLY A 194 3.54 -36.92 4.07
N SER A 195 3.55 -36.25 2.91
CA SER A 195 3.94 -36.77 1.60
C SER A 195 4.30 -35.61 0.67
N VAL A 196 5.13 -35.88 -0.34
CA VAL A 196 5.53 -34.87 -1.32
C VAL A 196 4.39 -34.59 -2.29
N GLN A 197 4.00 -33.32 -2.38
CA GLN A 197 3.17 -32.76 -3.43
C GLN A 197 4.08 -32.40 -4.60
N ASN A 198 3.92 -33.12 -5.72
CA ASN A 198 4.70 -32.87 -6.92
C ASN A 198 4.22 -31.61 -7.65
N VAL A 199 5.12 -30.99 -8.43
CA VAL A 199 4.77 -29.86 -9.30
C VAL A 199 3.51 -30.16 -10.12
N GLY A 200 2.58 -29.21 -10.12
CA GLY A 200 1.30 -29.31 -10.83
C GLY A 200 0.19 -30.02 -10.05
N SER A 201 0.46 -30.61 -8.88
CA SER A 201 -0.59 -31.18 -8.03
C SER A 201 -1.55 -30.10 -7.54
N LEU A 202 -2.81 -30.48 -7.32
CA LEU A 202 -3.88 -29.58 -6.87
C LEU A 202 -4.41 -29.95 -5.47
N PRO A 203 -3.61 -29.83 -4.39
CA PRO A 203 -4.10 -30.16 -3.06
C PRO A 203 -5.26 -29.24 -2.67
N VAL A 204 -6.32 -29.85 -2.14
CA VAL A 204 -7.43 -29.16 -1.46
C VAL A 204 -7.22 -29.32 0.03
N VAL A 205 -6.87 -28.24 0.70
CA VAL A 205 -6.67 -28.22 2.16
C VAL A 205 -7.88 -27.56 2.81
N THR A 206 -8.57 -28.31 3.66
CA THR A 206 -9.71 -27.82 4.44
C THR A 206 -9.25 -27.41 5.83
N ILE A 207 -9.44 -26.16 6.20
CA ILE A 207 -9.04 -25.60 7.49
C ILE A 207 -10.29 -25.12 8.23
N ALA A 208 -10.58 -25.74 9.38
CA ALA A 208 -11.62 -25.27 10.29
C ALA A 208 -11.00 -24.41 11.39
N TYR A 209 -11.52 -23.19 11.61
CA TYR A 209 -10.95 -22.25 12.57
C TYR A 209 -11.97 -21.21 13.04
N THR A 210 -11.61 -20.46 14.08
CA THR A 210 -12.38 -19.29 14.56
C THR A 210 -11.44 -18.09 14.74
N THR A 211 -11.91 -16.88 14.42
CA THR A 211 -11.15 -15.64 14.64
C THR A 211 -10.95 -15.35 16.13
N GLY A 212 -9.92 -14.57 16.47
CA GLY A 212 -9.81 -13.99 17.81
C GLY A 212 -10.85 -12.89 18.05
N GLU A 213 -11.18 -12.62 19.31
CA GLU A 213 -12.10 -11.53 19.70
C GLU A 213 -11.60 -10.13 19.29
N ASN A 214 -10.27 -9.99 19.16
CA ASN A 214 -9.59 -8.75 18.78
C ASN A 214 -8.93 -8.87 17.39
N ALA A 215 -9.56 -9.61 16.45
CA ALA A 215 -9.05 -9.73 15.09
C ALA A 215 -8.86 -8.33 14.46
N ALA A 216 -7.62 -7.98 14.11
CA ALA A 216 -7.27 -6.62 13.70
C ALA A 216 -8.03 -6.15 12.44
N ALA A 217 -8.39 -7.09 11.55
CA ALA A 217 -9.17 -6.76 10.37
C ALA A 217 -10.67 -6.55 10.65
N LEU A 218 -11.22 -6.87 11.82
CA LEU A 218 -12.67 -6.80 12.07
C LEU A 218 -13.00 -5.72 13.10
N GLN A 219 -14.01 -4.89 12.78
CA GLN A 219 -14.65 -4.05 13.78
C GLN A 219 -16.10 -4.48 13.99
N PHE A 220 -16.40 -4.89 15.22
CA PHE A 220 -17.77 -5.12 15.68
C PHE A 220 -18.31 -3.90 16.41
N LEU A 221 -19.46 -3.41 15.98
CA LEU A 221 -20.21 -2.33 16.61
C LEU A 221 -21.48 -2.88 17.26
N THR A 222 -21.76 -2.40 18.47
CA THR A 222 -23.08 -2.56 19.10
C THR A 222 -24.10 -1.68 18.37
N GLY A 223 -25.39 -1.93 18.61
CA GLY A 223 -26.45 -1.07 18.10
C GLY A 223 -26.20 0.41 18.40
N GLU A 224 -25.86 0.76 19.63
CA GLU A 224 -25.63 2.15 20.07
C GLU A 224 -24.50 2.88 19.33
N GLN A 225 -23.53 2.14 18.78
CA GLN A 225 -22.41 2.69 18.01
C GLN A 225 -22.71 2.86 16.52
N THR A 226 -23.86 2.38 16.04
CA THR A 226 -24.31 2.55 14.64
C THR A 226 -25.03 3.87 14.43
N THR A 227 -25.16 4.28 13.17
CA THR A 227 -25.79 5.56 12.79
C THR A 227 -27.26 5.58 13.20
N ASP A 228 -28.00 4.51 12.91
CA ASP A 228 -29.42 4.38 13.22
C ASP A 228 -29.71 3.99 14.68
N LYS A 229 -28.69 3.52 15.41
CA LYS A 229 -28.81 2.95 16.76
C LYS A 229 -29.71 1.72 16.88
N LYS A 230 -30.00 1.03 15.77
CA LYS A 230 -31.02 -0.04 15.69
C LYS A 230 -30.47 -1.45 15.79
N ALA A 231 -29.31 -1.72 15.20
CA ALA A 231 -28.80 -3.07 15.01
C ALA A 231 -27.27 -3.09 15.10
N PRO A 232 -26.65 -4.21 15.51
CA PRO A 232 -25.19 -4.33 15.46
C PRO A 232 -24.66 -4.24 14.03
N TYR A 233 -23.38 -3.90 13.90
CA TYR A 233 -22.70 -3.78 12.62
C TYR A 233 -21.33 -4.48 12.68
N LEU A 234 -20.90 -5.03 11.55
CA LEU A 234 -19.56 -5.56 11.32
C LEU A 234 -19.04 -5.02 10.00
N PHE A 235 -17.79 -4.59 9.98
CA PHE A 235 -17.05 -4.44 8.73
C PHE A 235 -15.60 -4.90 8.91
N SER A 236 -14.97 -5.22 7.79
CA SER A 236 -13.54 -5.56 7.75
C SER A 236 -12.66 -4.45 7.17
N GLN A 237 -11.37 -4.49 7.49
CA GLN A 237 -10.31 -3.75 6.80
C GLN A 237 -9.06 -4.65 6.73
N CYS A 238 -8.72 -5.15 5.54
CA CYS A 238 -7.66 -6.16 5.40
C CYS A 238 -6.31 -5.57 4.95
N GLN A 239 -6.29 -4.43 4.25
CA GLN A 239 -5.05 -3.75 3.89
C GLN A 239 -4.34 -3.22 5.16
N ALA A 240 -3.04 -3.43 5.36
CA ALA A 240 -2.08 -4.11 4.47
C ALA A 240 -2.06 -5.65 4.63
N ILE A 241 -1.98 -6.12 5.87
CA ILE A 241 -1.66 -7.52 6.21
C ILE A 241 -2.62 -8.08 7.27
N HIS A 242 -3.86 -7.62 7.28
CA HIS A 242 -4.82 -7.98 8.31
C HIS A 242 -5.73 -9.13 7.88
N ALA A 243 -5.73 -9.53 6.59
CA ALA A 243 -6.50 -10.68 6.11
C ALA A 243 -6.16 -11.97 6.85
N ARG A 244 -4.88 -12.14 7.27
CA ARG A 244 -4.42 -13.25 8.13
C ARG A 244 -5.12 -13.37 9.49
N THR A 245 -5.86 -12.34 9.91
CA THR A 245 -6.64 -12.33 11.17
C THR A 245 -8.08 -12.83 10.97
N ILE A 246 -8.51 -13.04 9.71
CA ILE A 246 -9.83 -13.54 9.33
C ILE A 246 -9.73 -14.87 8.58
N VAL A 247 -8.67 -15.10 7.82
CA VAL A 247 -8.47 -16.33 7.04
C VAL A 247 -7.00 -16.75 7.00
N PRO A 248 -6.66 -18.01 7.33
CA PRO A 248 -5.33 -18.54 7.09
C PRO A 248 -5.07 -18.53 5.59
N SER A 249 -4.09 -17.75 5.14
CA SER A 249 -3.87 -17.50 3.72
C SER A 249 -2.41 -17.14 3.42
N MET A 250 -2.04 -17.04 2.15
CA MET A 250 -0.77 -16.39 1.78
C MET A 250 -1.05 -14.89 1.70
N ASP A 251 -0.89 -14.20 2.84
CA ASP A 251 -1.34 -12.82 3.01
C ASP A 251 -0.26 -11.85 2.49
N THR A 252 -0.10 -11.89 1.17
CA THR A 252 0.83 -11.08 0.39
C THR A 252 0.12 -10.63 -0.89
N PRO A 253 0.33 -9.39 -1.34
CA PRO A 253 -0.28 -8.91 -2.59
C PRO A 253 0.29 -9.60 -3.84
N SER A 254 1.38 -10.38 -3.69
CA SER A 254 1.96 -11.19 -4.76
C SER A 254 1.22 -12.51 -5.06
N VAL A 255 0.19 -12.84 -4.28
CA VAL A 255 -0.68 -14.00 -4.51
C VAL A 255 -2.09 -13.49 -4.76
N LYS A 256 -2.70 -13.92 -5.87
CA LYS A 256 -4.09 -13.61 -6.21
C LYS A 256 -4.89 -14.89 -6.32
N SER A 257 -6.12 -14.88 -5.82
CA SER A 257 -7.03 -16.03 -5.87
C SER A 257 -8.45 -15.56 -6.17
N THR A 258 -9.22 -16.37 -6.90
CA THR A 258 -10.68 -16.23 -6.93
C THR A 258 -11.25 -16.74 -5.61
N TYR A 259 -12.45 -16.31 -5.22
CA TYR A 259 -13.09 -16.89 -4.04
C TYR A 259 -14.61 -17.00 -4.18
N SER A 260 -15.18 -17.91 -3.41
CA SER A 260 -16.62 -18.02 -3.21
C SER A 260 -16.90 -18.16 -1.71
N ALA A 261 -17.98 -17.55 -1.26
CA ALA A 261 -18.32 -17.53 0.15
C ALA A 261 -19.80 -17.85 0.38
N LYS A 262 -20.06 -18.51 1.50
CA LYS A 262 -21.40 -18.64 2.08
C LYS A 262 -21.36 -18.08 3.48
N VAL A 263 -22.11 -17.01 3.73
CA VAL A 263 -22.03 -16.30 5.00
C VAL A 263 -23.39 -16.34 5.68
N SER A 264 -23.44 -16.98 6.84
CA SER A 264 -24.59 -17.04 7.73
C SER A 264 -24.54 -15.88 8.74
N VAL A 265 -25.56 -15.02 8.71
CA VAL A 265 -25.73 -13.87 9.61
C VAL A 265 -27.08 -13.92 10.32
N PRO A 266 -27.25 -13.26 11.48
CA PRO A 266 -28.56 -13.13 12.11
C PRO A 266 -29.63 -12.60 11.14
N LYS A 267 -30.83 -13.16 11.21
CA LYS A 267 -31.96 -12.73 10.39
C LYS A 267 -32.25 -11.24 10.56
N GLY A 268 -32.59 -10.57 9.46
CA GLY A 268 -32.84 -9.12 9.41
C GLY A 268 -31.59 -8.27 9.17
N LEU A 269 -30.41 -8.89 9.07
CA LEU A 269 -29.18 -8.21 8.65
C LEU A 269 -28.83 -8.54 7.19
N THR A 270 -28.27 -7.54 6.51
CA THR A 270 -27.72 -7.63 5.16
C THR A 270 -26.24 -7.95 5.26
N CYS A 271 -25.76 -8.93 4.49
CA CYS A 271 -24.33 -9.21 4.34
C CYS A 271 -23.89 -8.81 2.92
N LEU A 272 -22.75 -8.16 2.83
CA LEU A 272 -22.09 -7.79 1.58
C LEU A 272 -20.61 -8.20 1.66
N MET A 273 -19.99 -8.52 0.53
CA MET A 273 -18.57 -8.84 0.42
C MET A 273 -17.95 -8.19 -0.82
N SER A 274 -16.63 -8.20 -0.94
CA SER A 274 -15.91 -7.77 -2.16
C SER A 274 -16.05 -8.76 -3.35
N ALA A 275 -17.29 -9.12 -3.65
CA ALA A 275 -17.70 -10.16 -4.59
C ALA A 275 -19.12 -9.89 -5.12
N ILE A 276 -19.50 -10.60 -6.19
CA ILE A 276 -20.88 -10.56 -6.71
C ILE A 276 -21.76 -11.46 -5.83
N GLY A 277 -22.89 -10.90 -5.35
CA GLY A 277 -23.89 -11.64 -4.59
C GLY A 277 -24.75 -12.55 -5.48
N ASP A 278 -25.03 -13.77 -5.01
CA ASP A 278 -25.83 -14.81 -5.68
C ASP A 278 -27.05 -15.18 -4.81
N GLY A 279 -27.80 -14.15 -4.40
CA GLY A 279 -28.99 -14.27 -3.58
C GLY A 279 -28.73 -14.67 -2.13
N ASN A 280 -29.83 -14.90 -1.40
CA ASN A 280 -29.82 -15.33 -0.01
C ASN A 280 -30.95 -16.33 0.26
N THR A 281 -30.82 -17.06 1.36
CA THR A 281 -31.85 -17.98 1.87
C THR A 281 -32.00 -17.81 3.36
N GLU A 282 -33.24 -17.64 3.84
CA GLU A 282 -33.55 -17.60 5.27
C GLU A 282 -33.86 -19.00 5.82
N SER A 283 -33.32 -19.31 6.99
CA SER A 283 -33.61 -20.56 7.72
C SER A 283 -33.53 -20.33 9.23
N GLY A 284 -34.66 -20.43 9.92
CA GLY A 284 -34.75 -20.13 11.35
C GLY A 284 -34.36 -18.67 11.64
N ASP A 285 -33.41 -18.48 12.55
CA ASP A 285 -32.93 -17.14 12.97
C ASP A 285 -31.73 -16.63 12.16
N VAL A 286 -31.44 -17.24 11.02
CA VAL A 286 -30.26 -16.94 10.20
C VAL A 286 -30.66 -16.69 8.74
N THR A 287 -29.99 -15.73 8.12
CA THR A 287 -29.98 -15.53 6.66
C THR A 287 -28.61 -15.92 6.12
N GLU A 288 -28.56 -16.85 5.16
CA GLU A 288 -27.33 -17.24 4.46
C GLU A 288 -27.22 -16.50 3.12
N TYR A 289 -26.11 -15.79 2.92
CA TYR A 289 -25.78 -15.10 1.67
C TYR A 289 -24.72 -15.87 0.89
N LYS A 290 -24.81 -15.85 -0.44
CA LYS A 290 -23.83 -16.49 -1.33
C LYS A 290 -23.09 -15.44 -2.15
N PHE A 291 -21.80 -15.63 -2.32
CA PHE A 291 -20.94 -14.72 -3.07
C PHE A 291 -19.98 -15.46 -3.99
N ASN A 292 -19.65 -14.83 -5.12
CA ASN A 292 -18.66 -15.28 -6.07
C ASN A 292 -17.79 -14.10 -6.56
N GLN A 293 -16.48 -14.20 -6.36
CA GLN A 293 -15.47 -13.30 -6.92
C GLN A 293 -14.71 -14.05 -8.01
N PRO A 294 -15.12 -13.93 -9.29
CA PRO A 294 -14.55 -14.69 -10.39
C PRO A 294 -13.20 -14.12 -10.88
N VAL A 295 -12.86 -12.88 -10.51
CA VAL A 295 -11.58 -12.26 -10.85
C VAL A 295 -10.61 -12.49 -9.69
N ALA A 296 -9.39 -12.95 -9.98
CA ALA A 296 -8.42 -13.24 -8.93
C ALA A 296 -7.95 -11.96 -8.23
N VAL A 297 -8.03 -11.94 -6.90
CA VAL A 297 -7.68 -10.80 -6.04
C VAL A 297 -6.66 -11.19 -4.98
N PRO A 298 -5.77 -10.28 -4.55
CA PRO A 298 -4.94 -10.48 -3.38
C PRO A 298 -5.75 -10.50 -2.07
N ALA A 299 -5.25 -11.18 -1.04
CA ALA A 299 -5.96 -11.40 0.22
C ALA A 299 -6.37 -10.10 0.93
N TYR A 300 -5.59 -9.02 0.77
CA TYR A 300 -5.89 -7.72 1.38
C TYR A 300 -7.18 -7.07 0.85
N LEU A 301 -7.70 -7.53 -0.29
CA LEU A 301 -8.97 -7.07 -0.88
C LEU A 301 -10.18 -7.92 -0.45
N LEU A 302 -9.98 -8.94 0.40
CA LEU A 302 -11.11 -9.64 1.02
C LEU A 302 -11.83 -8.67 1.95
N ALA A 303 -13.13 -8.49 1.72
CA ALA A 303 -13.94 -7.59 2.52
C ALA A 303 -15.29 -8.21 2.86
N ILE A 304 -15.81 -7.84 4.02
CA ILE A 304 -17.15 -8.17 4.49
C ILE A 304 -17.77 -6.97 5.20
N VAL A 305 -19.07 -6.81 5.03
CA VAL A 305 -19.94 -5.95 5.83
C VAL A 305 -21.17 -6.74 6.25
N VAL A 306 -21.59 -6.58 7.50
CA VAL A 306 -22.88 -7.08 8.00
C VAL A 306 -23.56 -6.00 8.81
N GLY A 307 -24.79 -5.66 8.49
CA GLY A 307 -25.53 -4.65 9.23
C GLY A 307 -26.97 -4.49 8.75
N HIS A 308 -27.69 -3.54 9.33
CA HIS A 308 -29.01 -3.15 8.84
C HIS A 308 -28.82 -2.19 7.66
N LEU A 309 -28.72 -2.73 6.45
CA LEU A 309 -28.39 -2.00 5.24
C LEU A 309 -29.50 -2.07 4.20
N GLU A 310 -29.73 -0.95 3.53
CA GLU A 310 -30.59 -0.83 2.35
C GLU A 310 -29.78 -0.49 1.11
N GLN A 311 -30.34 -0.86 -0.04
CA GLN A 311 -29.80 -0.52 -1.35
C GLN A 311 -30.51 0.70 -1.94
N ARG A 312 -29.75 1.56 -2.63
CA ARG A 312 -30.26 2.50 -3.63
C ARG A 312 -29.51 2.29 -4.94
N VAL A 313 -30.26 2.05 -6.00
CA VAL A 313 -29.70 1.80 -7.34
C VAL A 313 -29.27 3.13 -7.96
N ILE A 314 -28.04 3.20 -8.48
CA ILE A 314 -27.50 4.36 -9.19
C ILE A 314 -27.57 4.13 -10.71
N SER A 315 -27.14 2.95 -11.16
CA SER A 315 -27.20 2.50 -12.56
C SER A 315 -27.43 0.98 -12.60
N GLU A 316 -27.45 0.39 -13.80
CA GLU A 316 -27.54 -1.07 -13.98
C GLU A 316 -26.43 -1.83 -13.20
N ARG A 317 -25.22 -1.25 -13.16
CA ARG A 317 -24.02 -1.87 -12.56
C ARG A 317 -23.49 -1.15 -11.31
N CYS A 318 -24.16 -0.09 -10.86
CA CYS A 318 -23.78 0.65 -9.66
C CYS A 318 -24.95 0.80 -8.68
N ALA A 319 -24.67 0.57 -7.41
CA ALA A 319 -25.58 0.88 -6.31
C ALA A 319 -24.81 1.43 -5.11
N VAL A 320 -25.52 2.11 -4.22
CA VAL A 320 -25.00 2.46 -2.89
C VAL A 320 -25.79 1.72 -1.82
N TRP A 321 -25.05 1.22 -0.83
CA TRP A 321 -25.55 0.54 0.35
C TRP A 321 -25.25 1.38 1.58
N SER A 322 -26.20 1.47 2.51
CA SER A 322 -25.99 2.20 3.77
C SER A 322 -27.07 1.87 4.79
N GLU A 323 -26.91 2.36 6.03
CA GLU A 323 -28.02 2.37 6.98
C GLU A 323 -29.20 3.21 6.44
N PRO A 324 -30.46 2.89 6.79
CA PRO A 324 -31.64 3.55 6.21
C PRO A 324 -31.65 5.08 6.35
N SER A 325 -31.22 5.63 7.49
CA SER A 325 -31.26 7.09 7.72
C SER A 325 -30.35 7.91 6.79
N VAL A 326 -29.35 7.27 6.19
CA VAL A 326 -28.38 7.93 5.29
C VAL A 326 -28.55 7.55 3.82
N ALA A 327 -29.46 6.63 3.49
CA ALA A 327 -29.60 6.07 2.15
C ALA A 327 -29.91 7.12 1.07
N GLU A 328 -30.82 8.06 1.35
CA GLU A 328 -31.16 9.13 0.40
C GLU A 328 -30.01 10.12 0.20
N ALA A 329 -29.31 10.49 1.29
CA ALA A 329 -28.15 11.37 1.22
C ALA A 329 -27.02 10.71 0.41
N ALA A 330 -26.75 9.43 0.65
CA ALA A 330 -25.75 8.66 -0.06
C ALA A 330 -26.09 8.50 -1.55
N ALA A 331 -27.35 8.21 -1.89
CA ALA A 331 -27.80 8.11 -3.27
C ALA A 331 -27.65 9.43 -4.02
N TYR A 332 -28.00 10.55 -3.38
CA TYR A 332 -27.80 11.88 -3.94
C TYR A 332 -26.32 12.21 -4.15
N GLU A 333 -25.47 11.93 -3.16
CA GLU A 333 -24.04 12.25 -3.18
C GLU A 333 -23.32 11.49 -4.30
N PHE A 334 -23.61 10.20 -4.45
CA PHE A 334 -22.88 9.31 -5.35
C PHE A 334 -23.57 9.05 -6.69
N ALA A 335 -24.58 9.83 -7.04
CA ALA A 335 -25.35 9.67 -8.28
C ALA A 335 -24.49 9.71 -9.56
N GLU A 336 -23.30 10.33 -9.52
CA GLU A 336 -22.39 10.41 -10.67
C GLU A 336 -21.44 9.22 -10.82
N THR A 337 -21.52 8.19 -9.95
CA THR A 337 -20.61 7.04 -9.95
C THR A 337 -20.48 6.37 -11.32
N GLU A 338 -21.59 6.13 -12.03
CA GLU A 338 -21.55 5.52 -13.38
C GLU A 338 -20.84 6.42 -14.40
N LYS A 339 -21.02 7.75 -14.28
CA LYS A 339 -20.37 8.71 -15.17
C LYS A 339 -18.86 8.71 -14.93
N ILE A 340 -18.43 8.73 -13.67
CA ILE A 340 -17.00 8.63 -13.30
C ILE A 340 -16.42 7.30 -13.80
N LEU A 341 -17.14 6.18 -13.63
CA LEU A 341 -16.72 4.86 -14.09
C LEU A 341 -16.52 4.80 -15.60
N LYS A 342 -17.43 5.39 -16.39
CA LYS A 342 -17.28 5.47 -17.86
C LYS A 342 -16.06 6.28 -18.29
N VAL A 343 -15.77 7.39 -17.61
CA VAL A 343 -14.55 8.18 -17.87
C VAL A 343 -13.31 7.37 -17.51
N ALA A 344 -13.34 6.65 -16.39
CA ALA A 344 -12.24 5.76 -16.01
C ALA A 344 -12.01 4.65 -17.04
N GLU A 345 -13.08 4.04 -17.59
CA GLU A 345 -12.97 3.05 -18.67
C GLU A 345 -12.32 3.62 -19.93
N ASP A 346 -12.63 4.87 -20.28
CA ASP A 346 -12.00 5.55 -21.41
C ASP A 346 -10.50 5.81 -21.17
N VAL A 347 -10.08 6.12 -19.93
CA VAL A 347 -8.67 6.39 -19.61
C VAL A 347 -7.87 5.10 -19.42
N ALA A 348 -8.41 4.12 -18.71
CA ALA A 348 -7.68 2.95 -18.19
C ALA A 348 -7.97 1.63 -18.95
N GLY A 349 -9.06 1.57 -19.73
CA GLY A 349 -9.50 0.36 -20.43
C GLY A 349 -10.74 -0.29 -19.78
N PRO A 350 -11.19 -1.46 -20.26
CA PRO A 350 -12.46 -2.05 -19.83
C PRO A 350 -12.53 -2.36 -18.33
N TYR A 351 -13.71 -2.16 -17.73
CA TYR A 351 -14.00 -2.58 -16.36
C TYR A 351 -14.36 -4.08 -16.31
N VAL A 352 -13.64 -4.87 -15.51
CA VAL A 352 -13.72 -6.36 -15.56
C VAL A 352 -14.44 -7.00 -14.37
N TRP A 353 -14.93 -6.20 -13.41
CA TRP A 353 -15.43 -6.71 -12.12
C TRP A 353 -16.95 -6.93 -12.09
N GLY A 354 -17.66 -6.62 -13.18
CA GLY A 354 -19.11 -6.72 -13.27
C GLY A 354 -19.82 -5.52 -12.63
N ARG A 355 -19.98 -5.52 -11.31
CA ARG A 355 -20.62 -4.41 -10.56
C ARG A 355 -19.58 -3.49 -9.93
N TYR A 356 -19.95 -2.23 -9.71
CA TYR A 356 -19.23 -1.26 -8.89
C TYR A 356 -20.23 -0.67 -7.89
N ASP A 357 -20.37 -1.31 -6.73
CA ASP A 357 -21.22 -0.82 -5.65
C ASP A 357 -20.38 -0.06 -4.62
N LEU A 358 -21.02 0.85 -3.89
CA LEU A 358 -20.47 1.59 -2.76
C LEU A 358 -21.18 1.15 -1.48
N VAL A 359 -20.47 1.12 -0.35
CA VAL A 359 -21.10 1.01 0.97
C VAL A 359 -20.61 2.12 1.89
N VAL A 360 -21.55 2.92 2.38
CA VAL A 360 -21.28 3.96 3.37
C VAL A 360 -21.19 3.31 4.73
N LEU A 361 -19.99 3.29 5.28
CA LEU A 361 -19.74 2.72 6.60
C LEU A 361 -20.18 3.66 7.73
N PRO A 362 -20.27 3.16 8.97
CA PRO A 362 -20.51 4.00 10.15
C PRO A 362 -19.43 5.07 10.31
N ALA A 363 -19.77 6.16 11.01
CA ALA A 363 -18.89 7.32 11.18
C ALA A 363 -17.55 7.01 11.85
N THR A 364 -17.45 5.88 12.54
CA THR A 364 -16.22 5.38 13.17
C THR A 364 -15.19 4.85 12.17
N PHE A 365 -15.54 4.66 10.90
CA PHE A 365 -14.60 4.19 9.88
C PHE A 365 -13.36 5.10 9.77
N PRO A 366 -12.13 4.57 9.94
CA PRO A 366 -10.94 5.40 10.14
C PRO A 366 -10.31 5.94 8.85
N PHE A 367 -10.72 5.47 7.68
CA PHE A 367 -10.13 5.81 6.37
C PHE A 367 -11.07 6.65 5.50
N GLY A 368 -10.58 7.07 4.32
CA GLY A 368 -11.39 7.77 3.31
C GLY A 368 -12.27 6.80 2.52
N GLY A 369 -11.63 5.83 1.88
CA GLY A 369 -12.26 4.69 1.24
C GLY A 369 -11.38 3.45 1.33
N MET A 370 -11.85 2.36 0.74
CA MET A 370 -11.10 1.14 0.50
C MET A 370 -11.63 0.49 -0.78
N GLU A 371 -10.74 0.17 -1.70
CA GLU A 371 -10.98 -0.23 -3.09
C GLU A 371 -11.46 -1.68 -3.27
N ASN A 372 -12.14 -2.21 -2.26
CA ASN A 372 -12.67 -3.56 -2.21
C ASN A 372 -13.46 -3.90 -3.51
N PRO A 373 -13.00 -4.87 -4.33
CA PRO A 373 -13.58 -5.15 -5.64
C PRO A 373 -15.09 -5.41 -5.57
N CYS A 374 -15.83 -4.87 -6.52
CA CYS A 374 -17.30 -4.91 -6.57
C CYS A 374 -18.04 -4.11 -5.48
N LEU A 375 -17.40 -3.74 -4.36
CA LEU A 375 -18.03 -3.11 -3.20
C LEU A 375 -17.05 -2.18 -2.46
N THR A 376 -16.84 -0.99 -2.99
CA THR A 376 -15.97 0.02 -2.40
C THR A 376 -16.53 0.51 -1.06
N PHE A 377 -15.70 0.53 -0.02
CA PHE A 377 -16.10 1.09 1.28
C PHE A 377 -15.83 2.59 1.26
N VAL A 378 -16.75 3.39 1.79
CA VAL A 378 -16.58 4.84 1.89
C VAL A 378 -16.99 5.38 3.25
N THR A 379 -16.28 6.42 3.69
CA THR A 379 -16.61 7.18 4.90
C THR A 379 -17.89 8.02 4.71
N PRO A 380 -18.74 8.18 5.74
CA PRO A 380 -19.87 9.09 5.67
C PRO A 380 -19.42 10.56 5.65
N THR A 381 -18.14 10.85 5.92
CA THR A 381 -17.59 12.21 5.76
C THR A 381 -17.55 12.70 4.30
N LEU A 382 -17.85 11.83 3.33
CA LEU A 382 -18.05 12.23 1.93
C LEU A 382 -19.45 12.81 1.65
N LEU A 383 -20.42 12.64 2.56
CA LEU A 383 -21.81 13.11 2.41
C LEU A 383 -21.91 14.61 2.66
N ALA A 384 -21.33 15.41 1.76
CA ALA A 384 -21.30 16.87 1.87
C ALA A 384 -22.64 17.53 1.51
N GLY A 385 -23.52 16.83 0.79
CA GLY A 385 -24.81 17.33 0.31
C GLY A 385 -24.73 18.15 -0.97
N ASP A 386 -23.56 18.18 -1.62
CA ASP A 386 -23.30 18.96 -2.84
C ASP A 386 -22.36 18.24 -3.83
N ARG A 387 -22.00 16.99 -3.56
CA ARG A 387 -21.09 16.15 -4.37
C ARG A 387 -19.65 16.67 -4.41
N SER A 388 -19.27 17.54 -3.48
CA SER A 388 -17.96 18.17 -3.46
C SER A 388 -16.79 17.24 -3.17
N LEU A 389 -17.06 16.06 -2.60
CA LEU A 389 -16.04 15.08 -2.18
C LEU A 389 -16.07 13.78 -3.00
N VAL A 390 -16.73 13.80 -4.17
CA VAL A 390 -16.79 12.62 -5.06
C VAL A 390 -15.46 12.29 -5.74
N ASN A 391 -14.42 13.13 -5.56
CA ASN A 391 -13.06 12.84 -6.01
C ASN A 391 -12.53 11.55 -5.38
N VAL A 392 -12.89 11.28 -4.13
CA VAL A 392 -12.57 10.01 -3.47
C VAL A 392 -13.19 8.84 -4.23
N ILE A 393 -14.38 9.00 -4.83
CA ILE A 393 -14.98 7.95 -5.66
C ILE A 393 -14.16 7.70 -6.93
N ALA A 394 -13.61 8.75 -7.56
CA ALA A 394 -12.70 8.60 -8.70
C ALA A 394 -11.39 7.88 -8.32
N HIS A 395 -10.88 8.11 -7.11
CA HIS A 395 -9.74 7.38 -6.54
C HIS A 395 -10.03 5.89 -6.44
N GLU A 396 -11.11 5.52 -5.73
CA GLU A 396 -11.47 4.12 -5.53
C GLU A 396 -11.86 3.42 -6.85
N ILE A 397 -12.49 4.14 -7.79
CA ILE A 397 -12.74 3.63 -9.14
C ILE A 397 -11.42 3.31 -9.85
N SER A 398 -10.43 4.20 -9.77
CA SER A 398 -9.14 4.02 -10.44
C SER A 398 -8.40 2.77 -9.97
N HIS A 399 -8.50 2.43 -8.69
CA HIS A 399 -7.94 1.20 -8.13
C HIS A 399 -8.46 -0.08 -8.79
N SER A 400 -9.64 -0.04 -9.43
CA SER A 400 -10.17 -1.17 -10.23
C SER A 400 -9.18 -1.62 -11.31
N TRP A 401 -8.28 -0.74 -11.76
CA TRP A 401 -7.16 -1.07 -12.63
C TRP A 401 -5.82 -1.07 -11.88
N THR A 402 -5.51 -0.01 -11.14
CA THR A 402 -4.21 0.20 -10.49
C THR A 402 -4.27 -0.13 -9.00
N GLY A 403 -4.04 -1.39 -8.67
CA GLY A 403 -4.16 -1.96 -7.34
C GLY A 403 -4.87 -3.30 -7.41
N ASN A 404 -6.09 -3.33 -7.94
CA ASN A 404 -6.89 -4.55 -7.99
C ASN A 404 -6.47 -5.45 -9.17
N LEU A 405 -6.43 -4.89 -10.38
CA LEU A 405 -6.11 -5.64 -11.59
C LEU A 405 -4.59 -5.81 -11.77
N VAL A 406 -3.84 -4.72 -11.65
CA VAL A 406 -2.37 -4.70 -11.56
C VAL A 406 -1.98 -4.33 -10.13
N THR A 407 -1.36 -5.24 -9.39
CA THR A 407 -1.08 -5.05 -7.96
C THR A 407 0.42 -4.88 -7.72
N ASN A 408 0.84 -4.11 -6.73
CA ASN A 408 2.18 -4.20 -6.17
C ASN A 408 2.51 -5.64 -5.71
N CYS A 409 3.72 -6.14 -5.96
CA CYS A 409 4.08 -7.49 -5.49
C CYS A 409 4.42 -7.55 -3.99
N SER A 410 4.79 -6.43 -3.38
CA SER A 410 5.01 -6.28 -1.94
C SER A 410 4.68 -4.85 -1.53
N TRP A 411 4.47 -4.61 -0.23
CA TRP A 411 4.21 -3.28 0.32
C TRP A 411 5.39 -2.30 0.12
N GLU A 412 6.58 -2.79 -0.23
CA GLU A 412 7.72 -1.95 -0.61
C GLU A 412 7.49 -1.20 -1.93
N HIS A 413 6.68 -1.77 -2.81
CA HIS A 413 6.29 -1.21 -4.11
C HIS A 413 4.88 -0.59 -4.07
N PHE A 414 4.37 -0.23 -2.89
CA PHE A 414 3.01 0.28 -2.71
C PHE A 414 2.69 1.51 -3.57
N TRP A 415 3.69 2.31 -3.93
CA TRP A 415 3.52 3.43 -4.85
C TRP A 415 3.01 3.03 -6.25
N LEU A 416 3.22 1.77 -6.69
CA LEU A 416 2.66 1.26 -7.95
C LEU A 416 1.15 1.14 -7.91
N ASN A 417 0.55 1.01 -6.73
CA ASN A 417 -0.89 1.16 -6.54
C ASN A 417 -1.19 2.66 -6.44
N GLU A 418 -0.76 3.30 -5.35
CA GLU A 418 -1.26 4.62 -4.96
C GLU A 418 -0.84 5.75 -5.88
N GLY A 419 0.43 5.76 -6.31
CA GLY A 419 0.93 6.79 -7.22
C GLY A 419 0.23 6.75 -8.58
N PHE A 420 -0.05 5.54 -9.07
CA PHE A 420 -0.83 5.31 -10.29
C PHE A 420 -2.30 5.68 -10.11
N THR A 421 -2.92 5.29 -9.01
CA THR A 421 -4.31 5.61 -8.70
C THR A 421 -4.52 7.11 -8.62
N VAL A 422 -3.69 7.85 -7.86
CA VAL A 422 -3.79 9.31 -7.79
C VAL A 422 -3.56 9.96 -9.16
N PHE A 423 -2.66 9.40 -9.98
CA PHE A 423 -2.45 9.89 -11.33
C PHE A 423 -3.66 9.67 -12.25
N LEU A 424 -4.32 8.50 -12.17
CA LEU A 424 -5.54 8.20 -12.91
C LEU A 424 -6.75 8.99 -12.40
N GLU A 425 -6.92 9.10 -11.07
CA GLU A 425 -7.95 9.94 -10.40
C GLU A 425 -7.91 11.36 -10.98
N ARG A 426 -6.74 11.99 -10.94
CA ARG A 426 -6.53 13.36 -11.43
C ARG A 426 -6.76 13.46 -12.94
N LYS A 427 -6.46 12.43 -13.73
CA LYS A 427 -6.80 12.37 -15.16
C LYS A 427 -8.32 12.30 -15.40
N ILE A 428 -9.04 11.47 -14.64
CA ILE A 428 -10.50 11.37 -14.70
C ILE A 428 -11.12 12.73 -14.34
N HIS A 429 -10.62 13.36 -13.29
CA HIS A 429 -11.00 14.72 -12.90
C HIS A 429 -10.72 15.73 -14.00
N GLY A 430 -9.54 15.68 -14.63
CA GLY A 430 -9.22 16.52 -15.78
C GLY A 430 -10.17 16.34 -16.96
N ARG A 431 -10.65 15.11 -17.21
CA ARG A 431 -11.68 14.84 -18.25
C ARG A 431 -13.06 15.37 -17.86
N MET A 432 -13.40 15.35 -16.57
CA MET A 432 -14.71 15.79 -16.08
C MET A 432 -14.82 17.31 -15.91
N TYR A 433 -13.75 17.95 -15.45
CA TYR A 433 -13.76 19.34 -14.97
C TYR A 433 -12.73 20.24 -15.68
N GLY A 434 -11.86 19.66 -16.52
CA GLY A 434 -10.87 20.38 -17.32
C GLY A 434 -9.43 20.21 -16.83
N GLU A 435 -8.48 20.36 -17.74
CA GLU A 435 -7.05 20.14 -17.48
C GLU A 435 -6.50 21.05 -16.37
N GLN A 436 -7.01 22.28 -16.23
CA GLN A 436 -6.58 23.17 -15.15
C GLN A 436 -6.90 22.62 -13.77
N GLU A 437 -8.01 21.89 -13.59
CA GLU A 437 -8.33 21.28 -12.30
C GLU A 437 -7.37 20.11 -11.99
N ARG A 438 -7.03 19.28 -13.00
CA ARG A 438 -5.99 18.24 -12.86
C ARG A 438 -4.65 18.84 -12.42
N GLN A 439 -4.25 19.95 -13.05
CA GLN A 439 -3.02 20.67 -12.72
C GLN A 439 -3.06 21.22 -11.29
N PHE A 440 -4.18 21.81 -10.90
CA PHE A 440 -4.41 22.35 -9.58
C PHE A 440 -4.35 21.28 -8.49
N GLU A 441 -5.07 20.16 -8.65
CA GLU A 441 -5.03 19.04 -7.71
C GLU A 441 -3.63 18.41 -7.59
N SER A 442 -2.91 18.30 -8.72
CA SER A 442 -1.52 17.81 -8.73
C SER A 442 -0.57 18.77 -7.99
N GLU A 443 -0.78 20.08 -8.16
CA GLU A 443 0.00 21.09 -7.44
C GLU A 443 -0.30 21.08 -5.94
N CYS A 444 -1.56 20.99 -5.53
CA CYS A 444 -1.96 20.85 -4.13
C CYS A 444 -1.35 19.60 -3.48
N GLY A 445 -1.45 18.45 -4.15
CA GLY A 445 -0.85 17.21 -3.66
C GLY A 445 0.66 17.32 -3.43
N PHE A 446 1.36 18.00 -4.33
CA PHE A 446 2.79 18.23 -4.19
C PHE A 446 3.13 19.27 -3.10
N GLN A 447 2.58 20.49 -3.21
CA GLN A 447 2.97 21.62 -2.36
C GLN A 447 2.38 21.55 -0.97
N ASP A 448 1.11 21.19 -0.86
CA ASP A 448 0.35 21.33 0.39
C ASP A 448 0.29 20.00 1.17
N THR A 449 0.57 18.88 0.50
CA THR A 449 0.54 17.53 1.11
C THR A 449 1.91 16.87 1.22
N LEU A 450 2.62 16.66 0.10
CA LEU A 450 3.91 15.96 0.10
C LEU A 450 5.01 16.74 0.81
N VAL A 451 5.21 18.01 0.45
CA VAL A 451 6.27 18.85 1.03
C VAL A 451 6.15 18.95 2.55
N PRO A 452 4.99 19.30 3.15
CA PRO A 452 4.88 19.38 4.60
C PRO A 452 5.05 18.03 5.30
N THR A 453 4.60 16.93 4.68
CA THR A 453 4.78 15.59 5.24
C THR A 453 6.26 15.21 5.32
N VAL A 454 7.01 15.45 4.25
CA VAL A 454 8.46 15.18 4.23
C VAL A 454 9.22 16.12 5.15
N GLU A 455 8.92 17.42 5.13
CA GLU A 455 9.74 18.41 5.84
C GLU A 455 9.39 18.57 7.32
N LYS A 456 8.10 18.50 7.67
CA LYS A 456 7.61 18.81 9.03
C LYS A 456 7.18 17.58 9.82
N VAL A 457 6.72 16.51 9.16
CA VAL A 457 6.23 15.30 9.85
C VAL A 457 7.34 14.28 10.04
N PHE A 458 8.04 13.89 8.97
CA PHE A 458 9.09 12.88 9.04
C PHE A 458 10.50 13.46 9.16
N GLY A 459 10.76 14.58 8.47
CA GLY A 459 12.10 15.10 8.23
C GLY A 459 12.72 14.56 6.94
N ARG A 460 13.53 15.39 6.26
CA ARG A 460 14.02 15.18 4.89
C ARG A 460 14.82 13.89 4.67
N ASN A 461 15.42 13.32 5.72
CA ASN A 461 16.29 12.14 5.63
C ASN A 461 15.61 10.85 6.11
N HIS A 462 14.32 10.90 6.47
CA HIS A 462 13.64 9.73 7.02
C HIS A 462 13.37 8.68 5.94
N GLU A 463 13.60 7.40 6.26
CA GLU A 463 13.49 6.28 5.32
C GLU A 463 12.09 6.17 4.68
N PHE A 464 11.02 6.39 5.46
CA PHE A 464 9.64 6.41 4.95
C PHE A 464 9.32 7.53 3.93
N THR A 465 10.26 8.42 3.63
CA THR A 465 10.11 9.42 2.55
C THR A 465 10.67 8.94 1.19
N LYS A 466 11.23 7.73 1.14
CA LYS A 466 11.57 7.04 -0.11
C LYS A 466 10.29 6.61 -0.84
N LEU A 467 10.36 6.43 -2.16
CA LEU A 467 9.22 5.97 -2.95
C LEU A 467 9.12 4.45 -2.94
N VAL A 468 10.24 3.76 -3.13
CA VAL A 468 10.40 2.32 -2.87
C VAL A 468 10.89 2.16 -1.44
N GLN A 469 10.09 1.49 -0.62
CA GLN A 469 10.40 1.31 0.80
C GLN A 469 11.29 0.10 1.05
N ASN A 470 11.85 0.00 2.25
CA ASN A 470 12.42 -1.23 2.79
C ASN A 470 11.66 -1.56 4.08
N LEU A 471 10.87 -2.63 4.06
CA LEU A 471 9.96 -2.99 5.15
C LEU A 471 10.41 -4.25 5.91
N LYS A 472 11.67 -4.66 5.75
CA LYS A 472 12.20 -5.82 6.47
C LYS A 472 12.13 -5.61 7.98
N GLY A 473 11.29 -6.40 8.65
CA GLY A 473 11.11 -6.34 10.11
C GLY A 473 10.29 -5.13 10.58
N VAL A 474 9.61 -4.43 9.67
CA VAL A 474 8.78 -3.26 9.94
C VAL A 474 7.31 -3.63 9.74
N ASP A 475 6.43 -3.12 10.58
CA ASP A 475 4.98 -3.20 10.35
C ASP A 475 4.61 -2.26 9.17
N PRO A 476 4.00 -2.76 8.07
CA PRO A 476 3.61 -1.91 6.95
C PRO A 476 2.77 -0.69 7.34
N ASP A 477 1.95 -0.79 8.39
CA ASP A 477 1.11 0.32 8.86
C ASP A 477 1.95 1.52 9.35
N ASP A 478 3.19 1.29 9.80
CA ASP A 478 4.11 2.35 10.22
C ASP A 478 4.65 3.17 9.02
N ALA A 479 4.69 2.59 7.82
CA ALA A 479 5.11 3.27 6.58
C ALA A 479 3.97 4.02 5.86
N PHE A 480 2.72 3.72 6.26
CA PHE A 480 1.50 4.54 6.16
C PHE A 480 1.72 6.06 6.04
N SER A 481 1.75 6.64 4.84
CA SER A 481 1.77 8.09 4.62
C SER A 481 1.28 8.51 3.22
N CYS A 482 1.21 9.82 2.95
CA CYS A 482 0.92 10.35 1.61
C CYS A 482 2.10 10.23 0.63
N VAL A 483 3.29 9.80 1.08
CA VAL A 483 4.49 9.72 0.23
C VAL A 483 4.27 8.83 -1.01
N PRO A 484 3.85 7.55 -0.90
CA PRO A 484 3.64 6.70 -2.07
C PRO A 484 2.58 7.25 -3.04
N TYR A 485 1.58 7.96 -2.53
CA TYR A 485 0.53 8.63 -3.30
C TYR A 485 1.10 9.79 -4.12
N GLU A 486 1.65 10.80 -3.44
CA GLU A 486 1.99 12.07 -4.07
C GLU A 486 3.34 12.04 -4.77
N LYS A 487 4.35 11.38 -4.19
CA LYS A 487 5.66 11.24 -4.84
C LYS A 487 5.57 10.29 -6.05
N GLY A 488 4.71 9.27 -5.98
CA GLY A 488 4.43 8.37 -7.10
C GLY A 488 3.68 9.07 -8.23
N SER A 489 2.61 9.80 -7.92
CA SER A 489 1.86 10.59 -8.90
C SER A 489 2.74 11.67 -9.56
N ALA A 490 3.57 12.37 -8.77
CA ALA A 490 4.51 13.37 -9.28
C ALA A 490 5.58 12.78 -10.21
N LEU A 491 6.04 11.54 -9.96
CA LEU A 491 6.95 10.83 -10.87
C LEU A 491 6.27 10.56 -12.21
N LEU A 492 5.05 10.01 -12.20
CA LEU A 492 4.29 9.74 -13.42
C LEU A 492 3.98 11.01 -14.22
N PHE A 493 3.63 12.09 -13.51
CA PHE A 493 3.41 13.41 -14.11
C PHE A 493 4.70 13.99 -14.71
N THR A 494 5.84 13.84 -14.03
CA THR A 494 7.15 14.24 -14.58
C THR A 494 7.47 13.48 -15.85
N ILE A 495 7.24 12.16 -15.88
CA ILE A 495 7.49 11.33 -17.06
C ILE A 495 6.56 11.77 -18.21
N GLU A 496 5.26 11.98 -17.95
CA GLU A 496 4.30 12.48 -18.94
C GLU A 496 4.79 13.79 -19.59
N GLN A 497 5.26 14.75 -18.78
CA GLN A 497 5.78 16.03 -19.25
C GLN A 497 7.07 15.89 -20.06
N LEU A 498 7.99 15.02 -19.64
CA LEU A 498 9.26 14.81 -20.33
C LEU A 498 9.08 14.10 -21.67
N ILE A 499 8.16 13.15 -21.75
CA ILE A 499 7.78 12.50 -23.02
C ILE A 499 7.18 13.53 -23.98
N GLY A 500 6.35 14.45 -23.46
CA GLY A 500 5.76 15.55 -24.24
C GLY A 500 4.69 15.12 -25.23
N ASP A 501 4.13 13.92 -25.05
CA ASP A 501 3.12 13.30 -25.90
C ASP A 501 2.07 12.62 -25.01
N ASN A 502 1.04 13.38 -24.64
CA ASN A 502 0.02 12.95 -23.68
C ASN A 502 -0.81 11.77 -24.21
N GLU A 503 -1.15 11.76 -25.50
CA GLU A 503 -1.91 10.67 -26.11
C GLU A 503 -1.12 9.36 -26.06
N ARG A 504 0.19 9.42 -26.36
CA ARG A 504 1.06 8.26 -26.28
C ARG A 504 1.31 7.83 -24.84
N PHE A 505 1.37 8.75 -23.88
CA PHE A 505 1.44 8.41 -22.46
C PHE A 505 0.18 7.69 -21.97
N GLU A 506 -1.01 8.14 -22.38
CA GLU A 506 -2.26 7.42 -22.08
C GLU A 506 -2.31 6.04 -22.76
N LYS A 507 -1.81 5.92 -23.98
CA LYS A 507 -1.64 4.62 -24.64
C LYS A 507 -0.70 3.70 -23.84
N PHE A 508 0.38 4.24 -23.28
CA PHE A 508 1.25 3.49 -22.38
C PHE A 508 0.49 2.99 -21.15
N LEU A 509 -0.29 3.84 -20.46
CA LEU A 509 -1.08 3.44 -19.29
C LEU A 509 -2.00 2.26 -19.60
N LYS A 510 -2.79 2.34 -20.68
CA LYS A 510 -3.66 1.25 -21.14
C LYS A 510 -2.88 -0.02 -21.46
N THR A 511 -1.72 0.12 -22.10
CA THR A 511 -0.85 -1.01 -22.47
C THR A 511 -0.23 -1.67 -21.24
N TYR A 512 0.24 -0.88 -20.27
CA TYR A 512 0.76 -1.34 -18.98
C TYR A 512 -0.32 -2.12 -18.21
N ILE A 513 -1.50 -1.53 -18.07
CA ILE A 513 -2.66 -2.16 -17.39
C ILE A 513 -3.02 -3.48 -18.06
N SER A 514 -3.11 -3.51 -19.40
CA SER A 514 -3.42 -4.73 -20.15
C SER A 514 -2.32 -5.80 -20.01
N LYS A 515 -1.03 -5.43 -20.12
CA LYS A 515 0.12 -6.36 -20.04
C LYS A 515 0.22 -7.04 -18.68
N PHE A 516 -0.06 -6.30 -17.61
CA PHE A 516 0.06 -6.77 -16.24
C PHE A 516 -1.28 -7.11 -15.57
N ALA A 517 -2.38 -7.14 -16.34
CA ALA A 517 -3.68 -7.54 -15.82
C ALA A 517 -3.61 -8.92 -15.15
N HIS A 518 -4.21 -9.03 -13.96
CA HIS A 518 -4.20 -10.20 -13.09
C HIS A 518 -2.82 -10.60 -12.53
N LYS A 519 -1.81 -9.72 -12.62
CA LYS A 519 -0.47 -9.95 -12.09
C LYS A 519 -0.15 -9.02 -10.93
N SER A 520 0.95 -9.33 -10.24
CA SER A 520 1.57 -8.46 -9.26
C SER A 520 2.98 -8.08 -9.72
N VAL A 521 3.36 -6.81 -9.57
CA VAL A 521 4.48 -6.16 -10.28
C VAL A 521 5.44 -5.53 -9.27
N TYR A 522 6.75 -5.60 -9.51
CA TYR A 522 7.77 -4.80 -8.81
C TYR A 522 8.18 -3.59 -9.66
N THR A 523 8.79 -2.60 -9.01
CA THR A 523 9.15 -1.33 -9.66
C THR A 523 10.03 -1.49 -10.90
N ASP A 524 11.00 -2.40 -10.90
CA ASP A 524 11.86 -2.59 -12.07
C ASP A 524 11.11 -3.17 -13.27
N GLN A 525 10.17 -4.10 -13.08
CA GLN A 525 9.29 -4.60 -14.16
C GLN A 525 8.46 -3.48 -14.81
N TRP A 526 7.91 -2.58 -13.98
CA TRP A 526 7.20 -1.40 -14.48
C TRP A 526 8.15 -0.51 -15.30
N LYS A 527 9.34 -0.23 -14.76
CA LYS A 527 10.33 0.62 -15.41
C LYS A 527 10.83 0.01 -16.71
N GLU A 528 11.15 -1.27 -16.76
CA GLU A 528 11.51 -2.00 -17.98
C GLU A 528 10.42 -1.86 -19.05
N ASN A 529 9.16 -2.02 -18.67
CA ASN A 529 8.05 -1.87 -19.61
C ASN A 529 7.90 -0.42 -20.12
N LEU A 530 8.16 0.59 -19.28
CA LEU A 530 8.21 1.98 -19.69
C LEU A 530 9.30 2.20 -20.76
N TYR A 531 10.51 1.67 -20.53
CA TYR A 531 11.63 1.76 -21.48
C TYR A 531 11.36 1.01 -22.79
N GLU A 532 10.72 -0.16 -22.72
CA GLU A 532 10.32 -0.94 -23.89
C GLU A 532 9.32 -0.16 -24.76
N PHE A 533 8.28 0.41 -24.15
CA PHE A 533 7.23 1.14 -24.86
C PHE A 533 7.72 2.47 -25.47
N PHE A 534 8.65 3.14 -24.78
CA PHE A 534 9.24 4.42 -25.18
C PHE A 534 10.71 4.25 -25.62
N SER A 535 11.01 3.18 -26.34
CA SER A 535 12.38 2.89 -26.80
C SER A 535 12.98 3.98 -27.70
N ASP A 536 12.16 4.68 -28.48
CA ASP A 536 12.55 5.86 -29.27
C ASP A 536 12.80 7.13 -28.43
N LYS A 537 12.36 7.14 -27.16
CA LYS A 537 12.58 8.21 -26.18
C LYS A 537 13.54 7.79 -25.07
N LYS A 538 14.36 6.75 -25.29
CA LYS A 538 15.33 6.26 -24.30
C LYS A 538 16.19 7.38 -23.71
N ALA A 539 16.73 8.28 -24.54
CA ALA A 539 17.54 9.40 -24.06
C ALA A 539 16.79 10.35 -23.11
N VAL A 540 15.47 10.51 -23.29
CA VAL A 540 14.62 11.28 -22.37
C VAL A 540 14.46 10.53 -21.04
N LEU A 541 14.21 9.22 -21.08
CA LEU A 541 14.09 8.39 -19.88
C LEU A 541 15.41 8.27 -19.10
N ASP A 542 16.55 8.22 -19.82
CA ASP A 542 17.89 8.19 -19.24
C ASP A 542 18.24 9.51 -18.52
N SER A 543 17.57 10.62 -18.86
CA SER A 543 17.76 11.92 -18.19
C SER A 543 17.11 12.00 -16.80
N ILE A 544 16.24 11.05 -16.46
CA ILE A 544 15.59 10.96 -15.16
C ILE A 544 16.57 10.36 -14.15
N ASP A 545 16.82 11.07 -13.05
CA ASP A 545 17.56 10.51 -11.90
C ASP A 545 16.68 9.50 -11.16
N TRP A 546 16.66 8.26 -11.66
CA TRP A 546 15.86 7.17 -11.10
C TRP A 546 16.21 6.86 -9.65
N ASN A 547 17.47 7.02 -9.25
CA ASN A 547 17.88 6.76 -7.89
C ASN A 547 17.33 7.82 -6.93
N LEU A 548 17.33 9.09 -7.34
CA LEU A 548 16.70 10.18 -6.60
C LEU A 548 15.21 9.93 -6.39
N TRP A 549 14.49 9.55 -7.46
CA TRP A 549 13.05 9.34 -7.39
C TRP A 549 12.65 8.11 -6.58
N LEU A 550 13.30 6.97 -6.83
CA LEU A 550 12.90 5.69 -6.26
C LEU A 550 13.45 5.48 -4.84
N ASN A 551 14.74 5.75 -4.63
CA ASN A 551 15.49 5.23 -3.48
C ASN A 551 16.01 6.29 -2.51
N ARG A 552 15.99 7.59 -2.88
CA ARG A 552 16.44 8.66 -1.98
C ARG A 552 15.27 9.24 -1.15
N PRO A 553 15.51 9.51 0.15
CA PRO A 553 14.54 10.22 0.97
C PRO A 553 14.42 11.69 0.52
N GLY A 554 13.38 12.36 0.98
CA GLY A 554 13.16 13.78 0.73
C GLY A 554 12.18 14.08 -0.41
N VAL A 555 11.95 15.38 -0.61
CA VAL A 555 11.06 15.92 -1.64
C VAL A 555 11.77 15.80 -3.00
N PRO A 556 11.14 15.21 -4.03
CA PRO A 556 11.74 15.14 -5.37
C PRO A 556 11.70 16.52 -6.08
N PRO A 557 12.30 16.65 -7.27
CA PRO A 557 12.12 17.85 -8.09
C PRO A 557 10.64 18.14 -8.35
N LYS A 558 10.23 19.40 -8.19
CA LYS A 558 8.84 19.83 -8.42
C LYS A 558 8.50 19.75 -9.92
N PRO A 559 7.43 19.04 -10.33
CA PRO A 559 6.94 19.09 -11.70
C PRO A 559 6.43 20.48 -12.09
N LYS A 560 6.31 20.75 -13.40
CA LYS A 560 5.89 22.08 -13.89
C LYS A 560 4.37 22.15 -13.99
N TYR A 561 3.70 22.65 -12.96
CA TYR A 561 2.24 22.79 -12.97
C TYR A 561 1.79 24.11 -13.61
N ASP A 562 0.60 24.11 -14.21
CA ASP A 562 -0.15 25.35 -14.45
C ASP A 562 -0.71 25.86 -13.12
N SER A 563 -0.09 26.91 -12.58
CA SER A 563 -0.46 27.49 -11.29
C SER A 563 -1.57 28.54 -11.36
N THR A 564 -2.33 28.65 -12.46
CA THR A 564 -3.35 29.70 -12.61
C THR A 564 -4.38 29.68 -11.48
N LEU A 565 -4.98 28.51 -11.22
CA LEU A 565 -5.99 28.36 -10.16
C LEU A 565 -5.37 28.52 -8.76
N MET A 566 -4.20 27.94 -8.52
CA MET A 566 -3.47 28.08 -7.25
C MET A 566 -3.09 29.55 -6.95
N THR A 567 -2.70 30.31 -7.99
CA THR A 567 -2.38 31.73 -7.86
C THR A 567 -3.61 32.53 -7.45
N ALA A 568 -4.78 32.23 -8.03
CA ALA A 568 -6.04 32.87 -7.62
C ALA A 568 -6.39 32.57 -6.16
N CYS A 569 -6.22 31.32 -5.70
CA CYS A 569 -6.41 30.94 -4.30
C CYS A 569 -5.48 31.73 -3.36
N LYS A 570 -4.18 31.78 -3.68
CA LYS A 570 -3.18 32.50 -2.88
C LYS A 570 -3.40 34.01 -2.87
N GLN A 571 -3.85 34.59 -3.99
CA GLN A 571 -4.22 36.01 -4.06
C GLN A 571 -5.39 36.30 -3.13
N LEU A 572 -6.45 35.48 -3.15
CA LEU A 572 -7.58 35.68 -2.25
C LEU A 572 -7.18 35.49 -0.77
N ALA A 573 -6.37 34.48 -0.46
CA ALA A 573 -5.81 34.29 0.88
C ALA A 573 -4.94 35.48 1.35
N SER A 574 -4.19 36.10 0.43
CA SER A 574 -3.35 37.26 0.74
C SER A 574 -4.18 38.48 1.19
N GLN A 575 -5.41 38.63 0.70
CA GLN A 575 -6.29 39.73 1.12
C GLN A 575 -6.67 39.62 2.60
N TRP A 576 -6.79 38.39 3.13
CA TRP A 576 -7.06 38.16 4.55
C TRP A 576 -5.85 38.40 5.45
N THR A 577 -4.65 38.15 4.94
CA THR A 577 -3.41 38.10 5.73
C THR A 577 -2.61 39.41 5.65
N SER A 578 -2.70 40.16 4.54
CA SER A 578 -1.91 41.38 4.32
C SER A 578 -2.68 42.69 4.53
N SER A 579 -4.00 42.72 4.32
CA SER A 579 -4.82 43.93 4.49
C SER A 579 -5.14 44.19 5.95
N GLU A 580 -5.18 45.45 6.40
CA GLU A 580 -5.70 45.77 7.75
C GLU A 580 -7.21 45.48 7.84
N ALA A 581 -7.98 45.85 6.82
CA ALA A 581 -9.41 45.58 6.75
C ALA A 581 -9.69 44.21 6.10
N PRO A 582 -10.51 43.33 6.72
CA PRO A 582 -10.88 42.05 6.12
C PRO A 582 -11.77 42.23 4.88
N PRO A 583 -11.68 41.34 3.88
CA PRO A 583 -12.62 41.31 2.76
C PRO A 583 -14.07 41.16 3.23
N THR A 584 -14.99 41.84 2.55
CA THR A 584 -16.44 41.73 2.79
C THR A 584 -17.20 41.05 1.66
N ASP A 585 -16.59 40.95 0.46
CA ASP A 585 -17.17 40.27 -0.69
C ASP A 585 -16.81 38.78 -0.68
N SER A 586 -17.84 37.93 -0.63
CA SER A 586 -17.70 36.47 -0.68
C SER A 586 -17.78 35.91 -2.10
N ALA A 587 -18.14 36.72 -3.10
CA ALA A 587 -18.35 36.24 -4.48
C ALA A 587 -17.13 35.56 -5.11
N PRO A 588 -15.87 36.02 -4.91
CA PRO A 588 -14.70 35.32 -5.43
C PRO A 588 -14.56 33.90 -4.85
N PHE A 589 -14.80 33.74 -3.54
CA PHE A 589 -14.71 32.45 -2.85
C PHE A 589 -15.84 31.50 -3.25
N ILE A 590 -17.07 32.01 -3.38
CA ILE A 590 -18.24 31.20 -3.77
C ILE A 590 -18.11 30.73 -5.23
N LYS A 591 -17.45 31.48 -6.11
CA LYS A 591 -17.21 31.04 -7.50
C LYS A 591 -16.15 29.94 -7.62
N MET A 592 -15.26 29.80 -6.63
CA MET A 592 -14.22 28.77 -6.63
C MET A 592 -14.81 27.37 -6.43
N GLY A 593 -14.16 26.37 -7.04
CA GLY A 593 -14.40 24.96 -6.75
C GLY A 593 -14.07 24.61 -5.30
N ASN A 594 -14.53 23.46 -4.82
CA ASN A 594 -14.38 23.12 -3.39
C ASN A 594 -12.91 22.90 -2.99
N SER A 595 -12.12 22.22 -3.81
CA SER A 595 -10.68 22.08 -3.60
C SER A 595 -9.96 23.44 -3.55
N GLN A 596 -10.37 24.38 -4.40
CA GLN A 596 -9.86 25.76 -4.42
C GLN A 596 -10.23 26.54 -3.15
N ARG A 597 -11.47 26.38 -2.65
CA ARG A 597 -11.92 26.98 -1.38
C ARG A 597 -11.10 26.44 -0.20
N CYS A 598 -10.84 25.15 -0.14
CA CYS A 598 -9.94 24.56 0.85
C CYS A 598 -8.53 25.17 0.75
N ALA A 599 -7.97 25.24 -0.46
CA ALA A 599 -6.64 25.82 -0.68
C ALA A 599 -6.55 27.31 -0.28
N VAL A 600 -7.63 28.09 -0.38
CA VAL A 600 -7.66 29.46 0.15
C VAL A 600 -7.49 29.45 1.68
N ILE A 601 -8.25 28.60 2.40
CA ILE A 601 -8.15 28.51 3.86
C ILE A 601 -6.78 27.98 4.29
N ASP A 602 -6.26 26.97 3.59
CA ASP A 602 -4.94 26.41 3.86
C ASP A 602 -3.81 27.41 3.57
N ALA A 603 -3.93 28.23 2.53
CA ALA A 603 -2.99 29.32 2.27
C ALA A 603 -3.03 30.40 3.36
N ILE A 604 -4.22 30.70 3.93
CA ILE A 604 -4.33 31.59 5.10
C ILE A 604 -3.57 30.99 6.29
N ARG A 605 -3.79 29.71 6.59
CA ARG A 605 -3.09 28.98 7.66
C ARG A 605 -1.57 28.99 7.48
N ALA A 606 -1.12 28.64 6.28
CA ALA A 606 0.29 28.56 5.94
C ALA A 606 1.02 29.91 6.00
N SER A 607 0.30 31.05 5.92
CA SER A 607 0.90 32.38 5.99
C SER A 607 1.53 32.69 7.36
N GLY A 608 1.05 32.09 8.45
CA GLY A 608 1.44 32.42 9.82
C GLY A 608 1.08 33.85 10.28
N GLY A 609 0.49 34.68 9.42
CA GLY A 609 0.19 36.09 9.67
C GLY A 609 -1.30 36.40 9.88
N PHE A 610 -2.14 35.38 10.06
CA PHE A 610 -3.57 35.57 10.26
C PHE A 610 -3.89 35.97 11.70
N SER A 611 -4.66 37.06 11.88
CA SER A 611 -5.06 37.56 13.21
C SER A 611 -6.37 36.95 13.67
N GLU A 612 -6.42 36.52 14.94
CA GLU A 612 -7.63 36.04 15.61
C GLU A 612 -8.82 37.03 15.47
N ALA A 613 -8.56 38.33 15.46
CA ALA A 613 -9.59 39.37 15.33
C ALA A 613 -10.36 39.30 13.99
N LYS A 614 -9.78 38.70 12.95
CA LYS A 614 -10.41 38.52 11.64
C LYS A 614 -11.22 37.23 11.53
N MET A 615 -11.08 36.31 12.47
CA MET A 615 -11.71 34.99 12.42
C MET A 615 -13.26 35.04 12.40
N PRO A 616 -13.94 35.93 13.16
CA PRO A 616 -15.39 36.09 13.06
C PRO A 616 -15.82 36.53 11.65
N GLN A 617 -15.16 37.56 11.08
CA GLN A 617 -15.49 38.07 9.75
C GLN A 617 -15.23 37.02 8.66
N LEU A 618 -14.10 36.29 8.73
CA LEU A 618 -13.80 35.19 7.81
C LEU A 618 -14.90 34.13 7.85
N THR A 619 -15.28 33.71 9.06
CA THR A 619 -16.29 32.68 9.29
C THR A 619 -17.64 33.10 8.71
N THR A 620 -18.10 34.33 8.98
CA THR A 620 -19.38 34.84 8.46
C THR A 620 -19.35 35.08 6.96
N THR A 621 -18.27 35.67 6.42
CA THR A 621 -18.16 36.00 4.99
C THR A 621 -18.21 34.74 4.13
N TYR A 622 -17.55 33.67 4.57
CA TYR A 622 -17.48 32.41 3.84
C TYR A 622 -18.38 31.30 4.38
N GLN A 623 -19.21 31.58 5.39
CA GLN A 623 -20.15 30.65 6.03
C GLN A 623 -19.49 29.33 6.47
N LEU A 624 -18.26 29.41 6.99
CA LEU A 624 -17.42 28.24 7.29
C LEU A 624 -17.95 27.41 8.47
N ASP A 625 -18.69 28.03 9.38
CA ASP A 625 -19.38 27.38 10.47
C ASP A 625 -20.55 26.49 9.98
N GLN A 626 -21.12 26.81 8.82
CA GLN A 626 -22.23 26.08 8.20
C GLN A 626 -21.77 25.07 7.13
N ALA A 627 -20.46 24.99 6.86
CA ALA A 627 -19.90 24.09 5.86
C ALA A 627 -20.21 22.61 6.20
N LYS A 628 -20.89 21.93 5.27
CA LYS A 628 -21.14 20.47 5.33
C LYS A 628 -19.99 19.66 4.76
N ASN A 629 -19.25 20.22 3.79
CA ASN A 629 -18.02 19.63 3.29
C ASN A 629 -17.00 19.51 4.43
N CYS A 630 -16.66 18.26 4.79
CA CYS A 630 -15.77 17.98 5.91
C CYS A 630 -14.33 18.48 5.71
N GLU A 631 -13.83 18.57 4.48
CA GLU A 631 -12.48 19.07 4.18
C GLU A 631 -12.40 20.60 4.43
N LEU A 632 -13.41 21.35 3.97
CA LEU A 632 -13.50 22.78 4.21
C LEU A 632 -13.73 23.07 5.70
N LYS A 633 -14.63 22.33 6.34
CA LYS A 633 -14.89 22.43 7.78
C LYS A 633 -13.61 22.14 8.57
N PHE A 634 -12.88 21.08 8.24
CA PHE A 634 -11.62 20.73 8.86
C PHE A 634 -10.56 21.84 8.71
N SER A 635 -10.43 22.42 7.51
CA SER A 635 -9.49 23.51 7.26
C SER A 635 -9.79 24.73 8.15
N TRP A 636 -11.08 25.09 8.31
CA TRP A 636 -11.53 26.15 9.22
C TRP A 636 -11.26 25.83 10.70
N LEU A 637 -11.55 24.59 11.14
CA LEU A 637 -11.27 24.15 12.51
C LEU A 637 -9.76 24.23 12.82
N MET A 638 -8.92 23.73 11.92
CA MET A 638 -7.48 23.77 12.11
C MET A 638 -6.94 25.19 12.15
N LEU A 639 -7.43 26.10 11.30
CA LEU A 639 -7.06 27.52 11.37
C LEU A 639 -7.34 28.11 12.76
N GLY A 640 -8.56 27.90 13.29
CA GLY A 640 -8.93 28.40 14.60
C GLY A 640 -8.10 27.76 15.73
N LEU A 641 -7.82 26.45 15.65
CA LEU A 641 -7.02 25.73 16.64
C LEU A 641 -5.55 26.20 16.64
N GLU A 642 -4.97 26.43 15.46
CA GLU A 642 -3.58 26.89 15.31
C GLU A 642 -3.37 28.28 15.91
N ILE A 643 -4.36 29.17 15.80
CA ILE A 643 -4.32 30.51 16.42
C ILE A 643 -4.94 30.57 17.82
N GLN A 644 -5.40 29.42 18.36
CA GLN A 644 -6.06 29.30 19.67
C GLN A 644 -7.29 30.22 19.85
N TRP A 645 -8.09 30.41 18.79
CA TRP A 645 -9.33 31.19 18.82
C TRP A 645 -10.40 30.50 19.67
N GLN A 646 -10.68 31.02 20.87
CA GLN A 646 -11.58 30.37 21.86
C GLN A 646 -12.91 29.82 21.30
N PRO A 647 -13.68 30.56 20.46
CA PRO A 647 -14.91 30.06 19.88
C PRO A 647 -14.79 28.78 19.02
N ILE A 648 -13.59 28.41 18.57
CA ILE A 648 -13.38 27.18 17.78
C ILE A 648 -13.41 25.90 18.62
N LEU A 649 -13.29 26.01 19.95
CA LEU A 649 -13.11 24.87 20.83
C LEU A 649 -14.30 23.91 20.77
N GLU A 650 -15.53 24.42 20.92
CA GLU A 650 -16.74 23.58 20.86
C GLU A 650 -16.94 22.91 19.49
N PRO A 651 -16.86 23.64 18.35
CA PRO A 651 -16.91 23.01 17.04
C PRO A 651 -15.85 21.92 16.83
N SER A 652 -14.63 22.14 17.31
CA SER A 652 -13.52 21.19 17.14
C SER A 652 -13.74 19.89 17.92
N LEU A 653 -14.16 20.02 19.17
CA LEU A 653 -14.49 18.86 20.02
C LEU A 653 -15.69 18.09 19.47
N ALA A 654 -16.76 18.80 19.08
CA ALA A 654 -17.94 18.17 18.50
C ALA A 654 -17.61 17.39 17.21
N PHE A 655 -16.79 17.98 16.32
CA PHE A 655 -16.37 17.33 15.09
C PHE A 655 -15.51 16.10 15.34
N ALA A 656 -14.52 16.18 16.23
CA ALA A 656 -13.63 15.07 16.56
C ALA A 656 -14.33 13.90 17.27
N LEU A 657 -15.42 14.17 18.01
CA LEU A 657 -16.23 13.14 18.67
C LEU A 657 -17.21 12.45 17.71
N ALA A 658 -17.64 13.13 16.65
CA ALA A 658 -18.65 12.64 15.71
C ALA A 658 -18.08 11.74 14.59
N ILE A 659 -16.77 11.77 14.35
CA ILE A 659 -16.13 11.06 13.24
C ILE A 659 -14.92 10.25 13.71
N GLY A 660 -14.60 9.16 13.01
CA GLY A 660 -13.46 8.28 13.29
C GLY A 660 -12.29 8.43 12.32
N ARG A 661 -12.46 9.19 11.23
CA ARG A 661 -11.47 9.31 10.14
C ARG A 661 -10.17 9.95 10.65
N MET A 662 -9.08 9.20 10.62
CA MET A 662 -7.80 9.59 11.21
C MET A 662 -7.21 10.88 10.60
N LYS A 663 -7.48 11.14 9.32
CA LYS A 663 -7.13 12.39 8.61
C LYS A 663 -7.56 13.63 9.40
N TYR A 664 -8.72 13.57 10.06
CA TYR A 664 -9.28 14.69 10.82
C TYR A 664 -9.01 14.58 12.31
N CYS A 665 -9.26 13.41 12.91
CA CYS A 665 -9.16 13.23 14.36
C CYS A 665 -7.73 13.49 14.86
N LYS A 666 -6.70 12.95 14.19
CA LYS A 666 -5.31 13.02 14.67
C LYS A 666 -4.78 14.46 14.72
N PRO A 667 -4.93 15.30 13.68
CA PRO A 667 -4.53 16.70 13.77
C PRO A 667 -5.32 17.50 14.80
N ILE A 668 -6.65 17.32 14.89
CA ILE A 668 -7.49 18.07 15.84
C ILE A 668 -7.12 17.73 17.28
N TYR A 669 -7.06 16.45 17.64
CA TYR A 669 -6.67 16.06 19.01
C TYR A 669 -5.26 16.51 19.35
N ARG A 670 -4.31 16.42 18.41
CA ARG A 670 -2.95 16.95 18.61
C ARG A 670 -2.97 18.45 18.96
N ALA A 671 -3.72 19.25 18.22
CA ALA A 671 -3.83 20.69 18.48
C ALA A 671 -4.53 20.97 19.82
N LEU A 672 -5.62 20.27 20.11
CA LEU A 672 -6.35 20.39 21.38
C LEU A 672 -5.50 20.01 22.59
N PHE A 673 -4.71 18.94 22.51
CA PHE A 673 -3.83 18.51 23.59
C PHE A 673 -2.64 19.45 23.79
N ALA A 674 -2.19 20.12 22.73
CA ALA A 674 -1.14 21.13 22.79
C ALA A 674 -1.62 22.48 23.34
N TRP A 675 -2.93 22.74 23.37
CA TRP A 675 -3.52 24.00 23.83
C TRP A 675 -3.84 23.96 25.34
N PRO A 676 -3.11 24.70 26.21
CA PRO A 676 -3.23 24.55 27.66
C PRO A 676 -4.66 24.71 28.22
N GLN A 677 -5.44 25.65 27.68
CA GLN A 677 -6.81 25.93 28.13
C GLN A 677 -7.82 24.85 27.69
N ALA A 678 -7.52 24.10 26.63
CA ALA A 678 -8.39 23.05 26.09
C ALA A 678 -7.98 21.63 26.54
N ARG A 679 -6.71 21.44 26.90
CA ARG A 679 -6.06 20.14 27.09
C ARG A 679 -6.84 19.19 28.01
N ASP A 680 -7.05 19.57 29.27
CA ASP A 680 -7.65 18.66 30.26
C ASP A 680 -9.05 18.22 29.87
N ARG A 681 -9.84 19.15 29.32
CA ARG A 681 -11.17 18.86 28.81
C ARG A 681 -11.13 17.92 27.60
N ALA A 682 -10.24 18.19 26.63
CA ALA A 682 -10.10 17.35 25.44
C ALA A 682 -9.66 15.92 25.82
N ILE A 683 -8.75 15.78 26.78
CA ILE A 683 -8.31 14.47 27.30
C ILE A 683 -9.46 13.74 27.98
N ALA A 684 -10.22 14.42 28.84
CA ALA A 684 -11.36 13.83 29.53
C ALA A 684 -12.44 13.34 28.54
N GLN A 685 -12.78 14.15 27.54
CA GLN A 685 -13.76 13.78 26.51
C GLN A 685 -13.26 12.66 25.61
N PHE A 686 -11.98 12.69 25.19
CA PHE A 686 -11.37 11.60 24.44
C PHE A 686 -11.48 10.28 25.22
N LYS A 687 -11.05 10.25 26.49
CA LYS A 687 -11.10 9.05 27.34
C LYS A 687 -12.52 8.52 27.50
N ALA A 688 -13.50 9.41 27.67
CA ALA A 688 -14.91 9.03 27.77
C ALA A 688 -15.47 8.47 26.45
N ASN A 689 -14.94 8.89 25.29
CA ASN A 689 -15.41 8.47 23.98
C ASN A 689 -14.69 7.23 23.41
N ILE A 690 -13.59 6.76 24.02
CA ILE A 690 -12.86 5.55 23.57
C ILE A 690 -13.79 4.37 23.25
N PRO A 691 -14.83 4.05 24.07
CA PRO A 691 -15.74 2.94 23.77
C PRO A 691 -16.49 3.10 22.44
N ASN A 692 -16.66 4.31 21.92
CA ASN A 692 -17.37 4.60 20.67
C ASN A 692 -16.43 4.81 19.47
N MET A 693 -15.12 4.75 19.68
CA MET A 693 -14.13 4.96 18.62
C MET A 693 -13.69 3.64 17.98
N HIS A 694 -13.19 3.71 16.75
CA HIS A 694 -12.45 2.59 16.17
C HIS A 694 -11.19 2.29 17.01
N PRO A 695 -10.88 1.02 17.32
CA PRO A 695 -9.69 0.66 18.11
C PRO A 695 -8.38 1.26 17.59
N ILE A 696 -8.15 1.22 16.27
CA ILE A 696 -7.03 1.90 15.60
C ILE A 696 -7.02 3.40 15.90
N THR A 697 -8.13 4.13 15.63
CA THR A 697 -8.21 5.57 15.92
C THR A 697 -7.94 5.85 17.39
N ALA A 698 -8.57 5.12 18.32
CA ALA A 698 -8.35 5.29 19.76
C ALA A 698 -6.87 5.08 20.13
N SER A 699 -6.23 4.01 19.63
CA SER A 699 -4.82 3.70 19.87
C SER A 699 -3.89 4.82 19.35
N VAL A 700 -4.14 5.34 18.14
CA VAL A 700 -3.35 6.42 17.56
C VAL A 700 -3.50 7.73 18.35
N ILE A 701 -4.71 8.09 18.77
CA ILE A 701 -4.94 9.30 19.57
C ILE A 701 -4.38 9.14 20.99
N GLN A 702 -4.47 7.95 21.59
CA GLN A 702 -3.91 7.65 22.90
C GLN A 702 -2.38 7.87 22.92
N LYS A 703 -1.67 7.51 21.83
CA LYS A 703 -0.23 7.74 21.69
C LYS A 703 0.16 9.23 21.60
N LEU A 704 -0.79 10.15 21.47
CA LEU A 704 -0.55 11.60 21.50
C LEU A 704 -0.53 12.19 22.92
N LEU A 705 -1.04 11.46 23.91
CA LEU A 705 -1.05 11.86 25.33
C LEU A 705 0.32 11.63 25.96
#